data_AF-A0ABD7VGY9-F1
#
_entry.id   AF-A0ABD7VGY9-F1
#
_cell.length_a   1.000
_cell.length_b   1.000
_cell.length_c   1.000
_cell.angle_alpha   90.00
_cell.angle_beta   90.00
_cell.angle_gamma   90.00
#
_symmetry.space_group_name_H-M   'P 1'
#
loop_
_entity.id
_entity.type
_entity.pdbx_description
1 polymer ?
#
loop_
_entity_poly.entity_id
_entity_poly.type
_entity_poly.pdbx_seq_one_letter_code
_entity_poly.pdbx_strand_id
1 'polypeptide(L)'
;MTVYKQNTNEDPGRAAIKAIRAAKSARAATPPELQGLLENVPGDDPNKLPKARQGVDNDVIINSVLELTPPTPPGRSVELQLLWDDLPVGEPISVKTPVAPMQTLVLPALYTITEGPHRLSYRVKYVEDIADFHTPVQIIIDKTAPNKDAQAAAIILPPEYADKRITIERLDANPLVPLTIPQHTDRKTGDVAGVFMGPSYPGSFIGSYVTPDDSDSAMTVDLQKLQIENGREGKRIIYYQWIDRVGNEAQQPSVPLNVVVELTAAPANLKPLSVPEAPAPDHLITIKDAFPHVAVVIEEGYDNIGTEDEVSLSFDNIPQPRKRASDGFPMIFDIPYAHVKRNGLGPRAAAVGYSVWRGTQEYPELTPVPVNVDLRRPGTLPPDPENPDTGNPNLAQVSVQAAVTTEPNKFELVDAGQDGTATTAIDDVRENGDIYQLFMGGVAVPGARYVVDGSESDGDPVIFTIPHAFMTAQGNNPDAKVHYEITNPLIPDGNPNSSVRRSVSVYIVAVTLPTPKINFTVMDSGDEFLTCSSLRSVAGQGHVAVVTVPGGEPLAPGLKLQFSWDGVGWDGTAPVPLPPYPFEKILSGNEHLDGFTVYLPYDTALEPIKDGSGSIRYEAVIGGRDEGSDPHEVQVVARTSAGAVCPVP
;
A
#
# COMPACT_ATOMS: atom_id res chain seq x y z
N MET A 1 39.29 65.49 117.10
CA MET A 1 39.01 66.51 116.06
C MET A 1 39.14 65.84 114.71
N THR A 2 38.19 66.15 113.81
CA THR A 2 38.16 65.89 112.35
C THR A 2 38.19 64.41 111.90
N VAL A 3 37.09 63.71 111.53
CA VAL A 3 36.04 63.89 110.49
C VAL A 3 36.36 63.13 109.17
N TYR A 4 35.60 62.04 108.93
CA TYR A 4 35.10 61.46 107.65
C TYR A 4 36.12 60.82 106.66
N LYS A 5 35.86 59.82 105.81
CA LYS A 5 34.70 58.99 105.40
C LYS A 5 35.25 57.77 104.62
N GLN A 6 34.48 56.69 104.54
CA GLN A 6 34.67 55.55 103.63
C GLN A 6 34.10 55.86 102.23
N ASN A 7 34.52 55.10 101.20
CA ASN A 7 34.04 55.01 99.79
C ASN A 7 34.80 55.88 98.75
N THR A 8 35.06 55.49 97.49
CA THR A 8 34.62 54.39 96.60
C THR A 8 35.56 54.32 95.38
N ASN A 9 35.36 53.32 94.52
CA ASN A 9 35.97 53.01 93.21
C ASN A 9 36.09 54.14 92.14
N GLU A 10 36.55 55.35 92.46
CA GLU A 10 36.64 56.48 91.51
C GLU A 10 38.05 57.08 91.44
N ASP A 11 39.02 56.31 90.94
CA ASP A 11 40.29 56.86 90.44
C ASP A 11 40.23 56.93 88.90
N PRO A 12 40.11 58.14 88.30
CA PRO A 12 40.06 58.32 86.84
C PRO A 12 41.30 57.74 86.15
N GLY A 13 42.46 57.75 86.81
CA GLY A 13 43.71 57.23 86.26
C GLY A 13 43.76 55.70 86.20
N ARG A 14 43.14 55.00 87.16
CA ARG A 14 43.08 53.53 87.17
C ARG A 14 41.93 52.96 86.36
N ALA A 15 40.81 53.66 86.23
CA ALA A 15 39.77 53.32 85.26
C ALA A 15 40.24 53.54 83.82
N ALA A 16 40.99 54.63 83.56
CA ALA A 16 41.63 54.87 82.26
C ALA A 16 42.72 53.84 81.95
N ILE A 17 43.59 53.45 82.90
CA ILE A 17 44.59 52.39 82.69
C ILE A 17 43.95 51.01 82.55
N LYS A 18 42.84 50.71 83.24
CA LYS A 18 42.10 49.45 83.08
C LYS A 18 41.33 49.41 81.75
N ALA A 19 40.80 50.54 81.27
CA ALA A 19 40.21 50.68 79.94
C ALA A 19 41.27 50.66 78.83
N ILE A 20 42.46 51.23 79.05
CA ILE A 20 43.61 51.17 78.11
C ILE A 20 44.24 49.76 78.10
N ARG A 21 44.34 49.07 79.24
CA ARG A 21 44.78 47.66 79.30
C ARG A 21 43.71 46.67 78.80
N ALA A 22 42.42 46.97 78.92
CA ALA A 22 41.33 46.21 78.31
C ALA A 22 41.18 46.49 76.80
N ALA A 23 41.53 47.70 76.34
CA ALA A 23 41.64 48.04 74.91
C ALA A 23 42.92 47.48 74.26
N LYS A 24 43.92 47.10 75.08
CA LYS A 24 45.11 46.35 74.68
C LYS A 24 44.88 44.82 74.82
N SER A 25 43.70 44.36 74.42
CA SER A 25 43.52 42.96 74.04
C SER A 25 44.42 42.74 72.84
N ALA A 26 45.42 41.85 72.97
CA ALA A 26 46.09 41.29 71.80
C ALA A 26 44.97 40.79 70.87
N ARG A 27 44.79 41.42 69.70
CA ARG A 27 43.79 40.93 68.75
C ARG A 27 44.34 39.62 68.22
N ALA A 28 43.58 38.54 68.37
CA ALA A 28 43.93 37.28 67.76
C ALA A 28 43.95 37.49 66.24
N ALA A 29 45.07 37.14 65.61
CA ALA A 29 45.17 37.14 64.16
C ALA A 29 44.10 36.21 63.57
N THR A 30 43.42 36.64 62.51
CA THR A 30 42.39 35.84 61.84
C THR A 30 42.99 35.08 60.66
N PRO A 31 42.42 33.92 60.29
CA PRO A 31 42.74 33.28 59.02
C PRO A 31 42.41 34.19 57.81
N PRO A 32 43.09 33.99 56.66
CA PRO A 32 42.70 34.62 55.40
C PRO A 32 41.38 34.05 54.85
N GLU A 33 40.54 34.91 54.28
CA GLU A 33 39.23 34.57 53.72
C GLU A 33 39.20 34.83 52.21
N LEU A 34 39.29 33.77 51.41
CA LEU A 34 39.14 33.83 49.96
C LEU A 34 37.68 34.15 49.58
N GLN A 35 37.47 35.21 48.81
CA GLN A 35 36.13 35.71 48.51
C GLN A 35 35.43 34.89 47.42
N GLY A 36 34.13 34.63 47.63
CA GLY A 36 33.27 33.97 46.64
C GLY A 36 33.38 32.44 46.60
N LEU A 37 33.81 31.81 47.70
CA LEU A 37 33.68 30.37 47.90
C LEU A 37 32.20 29.97 47.96
N LEU A 38 31.91 28.72 47.56
CA LEU A 38 30.59 28.12 47.75
C LEU A 38 30.27 27.98 49.24
N GLU A 39 28.99 28.09 49.61
CA GLU A 39 28.54 27.80 50.97
C GLU A 39 28.88 26.36 51.36
N ASN A 40 29.27 26.13 52.62
CA ASN A 40 29.59 24.78 53.08
C ASN A 40 28.29 23.99 53.31
N VAL A 41 28.14 22.85 52.64
CA VAL A 41 26.97 21.97 52.75
C VAL A 41 27.36 20.61 53.31
N PRO A 42 26.52 19.96 54.13
CA PRO A 42 26.74 18.57 54.54
C PRO A 42 26.82 17.63 53.32
N GLY A 43 27.76 16.68 53.32
CA GLY A 43 27.95 15.72 52.22
C GLY A 43 28.83 16.21 51.06
N ASP A 44 29.41 17.41 51.15
CA ASP A 44 30.42 17.92 50.20
C ASP A 44 31.60 18.55 50.93
N ASP A 45 32.73 18.71 50.23
CA ASP A 45 33.93 19.33 50.78
C ASP A 45 33.69 20.83 51.03
N PRO A 46 34.15 21.39 52.17
CA PRO A 46 34.02 22.80 52.46
C PRO A 46 34.98 23.66 51.63
N ASN A 47 34.72 24.96 51.55
CA ASN A 47 35.60 25.98 50.95
C ASN A 47 35.97 25.69 49.48
N LYS A 48 35.00 25.23 48.69
CA LYS A 48 35.17 25.04 47.25
C LYS A 48 35.11 26.36 46.49
N LEU A 49 36.03 26.56 45.54
CA LEU A 49 36.00 27.69 44.64
C LEU A 49 35.14 27.37 43.40
N PRO A 50 34.05 28.13 43.11
CA PRO A 50 33.22 27.92 41.94
C PRO A 50 34.05 27.95 40.64
N LYS A 51 33.70 27.15 39.64
CA LYS A 51 34.40 27.08 38.35
C LYS A 51 34.57 28.44 37.68
N ALA A 52 33.57 29.31 37.78
CA ALA A 52 33.60 30.67 37.24
C ALA A 52 34.68 31.59 37.89
N ARG A 53 35.23 31.19 39.04
CA ARG A 53 36.27 31.90 39.79
C ARG A 53 37.63 31.20 39.76
N GLN A 54 37.73 30.03 39.12
CA GLN A 54 39.00 29.34 38.90
C GLN A 54 39.73 29.93 37.70
N GLY A 55 41.05 30.05 37.78
CA GLY A 55 41.87 30.62 36.71
C GLY A 55 41.70 32.13 36.52
N VAL A 56 41.17 32.84 37.53
CA VAL A 56 41.06 34.31 37.57
C VAL A 56 41.58 34.84 38.90
N ASP A 57 41.95 36.12 38.95
CA ASP A 57 42.40 36.76 40.18
C ASP A 57 41.26 36.82 41.22
N ASN A 58 41.55 36.43 42.46
CA ASN A 58 40.57 36.39 43.53
C ASN A 58 41.03 37.21 44.74
N ASP A 59 40.11 37.97 45.33
CA ASP A 59 40.39 38.74 46.54
C ASP A 59 40.46 37.84 47.79
N VAL A 60 41.43 38.10 48.65
CA VAL A 60 41.63 37.47 49.95
C VAL A 60 41.61 38.54 51.03
N ILE A 61 40.66 38.43 51.96
CA ILE A 61 40.50 39.37 53.06
C ILE A 61 41.13 38.80 54.33
N ILE A 62 41.96 39.59 55.01
CA ILE A 62 42.48 39.27 56.33
C ILE A 62 41.85 40.29 57.29
N ASN A 63 40.93 39.84 58.15
CA ASN A 63 40.16 40.73 59.03
C ASN A 63 40.97 41.28 60.23
N SER A 64 41.94 40.51 60.72
CA SER A 64 42.93 40.93 61.72
C SER A 64 44.30 40.35 61.40
N VAL A 65 45.20 41.17 60.85
CA VAL A 65 46.59 40.79 60.54
C VAL A 65 47.39 40.43 61.81
N LEU A 66 48.35 39.51 61.69
CA LEU A 66 49.30 39.13 62.72
C LEU A 66 50.02 40.34 63.36
N GLU A 67 49.98 40.45 64.69
CA GLU A 67 50.63 41.53 65.43
C GLU A 67 52.16 41.32 65.52
N LEU A 68 52.94 42.37 65.23
CA LEU A 68 54.40 42.36 65.38
C LEU A 68 54.80 42.50 66.86
N THR A 69 55.62 41.58 67.36
CA THR A 69 56.07 41.55 68.77
C THR A 69 57.61 41.55 68.87
N PRO A 70 58.24 42.48 69.62
CA PRO A 70 57.62 43.59 70.37
C PRO A 70 57.02 44.66 69.44
N PRO A 71 56.06 45.49 69.92
CA PRO A 71 55.43 46.52 69.10
C PRO A 71 56.44 47.45 68.41
N THR A 72 56.33 47.55 67.09
CA THR A 72 57.24 48.36 66.25
C THR A 72 56.88 49.85 66.28
N PRO A 73 57.85 50.79 66.16
CA PRO A 73 57.57 52.23 66.05
C PRO A 73 56.64 52.57 64.87
N PRO A 74 55.81 53.64 64.94
CA PRO A 74 54.95 54.07 63.83
C PRO A 74 55.72 54.46 62.56
N GLY A 75 55.08 54.33 61.40
CA GLY A 75 55.57 54.77 60.08
C GLY A 75 56.58 53.83 59.41
N ARG A 76 56.81 52.62 59.96
CA ARG A 76 57.74 51.63 59.39
C ARG A 76 57.06 50.78 58.32
N SER A 77 57.80 50.38 57.28
CA SER A 77 57.28 49.49 56.23
C SER A 77 57.16 48.05 56.74
N VAL A 78 56.03 47.43 56.44
CA VAL A 78 55.73 46.01 56.66
C VAL A 78 55.20 45.45 55.35
N GLU A 79 55.72 44.32 54.92
CA GLU A 79 55.24 43.63 53.72
C GLU A 79 54.27 42.52 54.12
N LEU A 80 53.13 42.45 53.45
CA LEU A 80 52.17 41.36 53.56
C LEU A 80 52.12 40.60 52.25
N GLN A 81 52.18 39.28 52.32
CA GLN A 81 52.10 38.43 51.16
C GLN A 81 51.29 37.18 51.47
N LEU A 82 50.54 36.68 50.50
CA LEU A 82 49.82 35.42 50.64
C LEU A 82 50.80 34.25 50.58
N LEU A 83 50.43 33.17 51.26
CA LEU A 83 51.07 31.88 51.14
C LEU A 83 50.07 30.89 50.55
N TRP A 84 50.47 30.20 49.48
CA TRP A 84 49.74 29.09 48.88
C TRP A 84 50.60 27.85 48.97
N ASP A 85 50.12 26.84 49.69
CA ASP A 85 50.89 25.62 50.00
C ASP A 85 52.27 25.94 50.61
N ASP A 86 52.29 26.89 51.55
CA ASP A 86 53.46 27.42 52.26
C ASP A 86 54.46 28.22 51.38
N LEU A 87 54.15 28.44 50.10
CA LEU A 87 54.96 29.24 49.20
C LEU A 87 54.41 30.67 49.06
N PRO A 88 55.27 31.71 49.03
CA PRO A 88 54.84 33.08 48.79
C PRO A 88 54.25 33.24 47.39
N VAL A 89 53.04 33.80 47.32
CA VAL A 89 52.31 34.03 46.07
C VAL A 89 51.74 35.44 45.98
N GLY A 90 51.55 35.91 44.75
CA GLY A 90 51.11 37.28 44.47
C GLY A 90 52.19 38.32 44.79
N GLU A 91 51.89 39.56 44.40
CA GLU A 91 52.76 40.70 44.72
C GLU A 91 52.60 41.08 46.20
N PRO A 92 53.70 41.23 46.95
CA PRO A 92 53.62 41.67 48.34
C PRO A 92 53.10 43.12 48.39
N ILE A 93 52.18 43.38 49.32
CA ILE A 93 51.70 44.74 49.58
C ILE A 93 52.52 45.38 50.70
N SER A 94 52.90 46.65 50.51
CA SER A 94 53.64 47.42 51.52
C SER A 94 52.68 48.29 52.34
N VAL A 95 52.56 48.01 53.63
CA VAL A 95 51.76 48.78 54.59
C VAL A 95 52.65 49.46 55.64
N LYS A 96 52.11 50.45 56.37
CA LYS A 96 52.85 51.18 57.41
C LYS A 96 52.35 50.84 58.81
N THR A 97 53.26 50.81 59.80
CA THR A 97 52.91 50.58 61.21
C THR A 97 52.20 51.81 61.82
N PRO A 98 51.18 51.63 62.67
CA PRO A 98 50.51 50.36 63.00
C PRO A 98 49.70 49.84 61.80
N VAL A 99 49.82 48.53 61.51
CA VAL A 99 49.11 47.89 60.39
C VAL A 99 47.61 47.95 60.67
N ALA A 100 46.82 48.43 59.70
CA ALA A 100 45.37 48.42 59.84
C ALA A 100 44.88 46.96 59.91
N PRO A 101 43.88 46.67 60.78
CA PRO A 101 43.52 45.29 61.11
C PRO A 101 43.05 44.51 59.87
N MET A 102 42.29 45.17 59.00
CA MET A 102 41.78 44.57 57.77
C MET A 102 42.70 44.89 56.58
N GLN A 103 43.07 43.87 55.81
CA GLN A 103 43.84 44.01 54.57
C GLN A 103 43.23 43.12 53.48
N THR A 104 43.30 43.59 52.24
CA THR A 104 42.90 42.82 51.06
C THR A 104 44.13 42.55 50.21
N LEU A 105 44.39 41.27 49.92
CA LEU A 105 45.42 40.81 49.02
C LEU A 105 44.76 40.08 47.85
N VAL A 106 45.48 39.92 46.74
CA VAL A 106 44.99 39.22 45.55
C VAL A 106 45.71 37.89 45.42
N LEU A 107 44.95 36.80 45.33
CA LEU A 107 45.44 35.48 44.91
C LEU A 107 45.43 35.44 43.37
N PRO A 108 46.59 35.36 42.70
CA PRO A 108 46.64 35.39 41.25
C PRO A 108 45.96 34.17 40.60
N ALA A 109 45.39 34.38 39.42
CA ALA A 109 44.70 33.40 38.59
C ALA A 109 45.39 32.03 38.49
N LEU A 110 46.71 32.03 38.29
CA LEU A 110 47.49 30.82 38.04
C LEU A 110 47.48 29.83 39.21
N TYR A 111 47.17 30.25 40.43
CA TYR A 111 47.19 29.39 41.62
C TYR A 111 45.89 28.59 41.81
N THR A 112 44.85 28.87 41.01
CA THR A 112 43.56 28.18 41.06
C THR A 112 43.29 27.34 39.81
N ILE A 113 44.33 27.04 39.01
CA ILE A 113 44.22 26.21 37.80
C ILE A 113 44.51 24.72 38.05
N THR A 114 45.19 24.41 39.16
CA THR A 114 45.55 23.05 39.56
C THR A 114 44.46 22.51 40.49
N GLU A 115 44.03 21.27 40.24
CA GLU A 115 43.03 20.59 41.05
C GLU A 115 43.63 20.10 42.38
N GLY A 116 42.82 20.14 43.44
CA GLY A 116 43.14 19.54 44.73
C GLY A 116 42.92 20.46 45.92
N PRO A 117 43.22 19.96 47.13
CA PRO A 117 43.25 20.76 48.33
C PRO A 117 44.51 21.64 48.38
N HIS A 118 44.31 22.92 48.65
CA HIS A 118 45.39 23.90 48.79
C HIS A 118 45.30 24.64 50.12
N ARG A 119 46.45 25.01 50.67
CA ARG A 119 46.55 25.71 51.96
C ARG A 119 46.79 27.20 51.73
N LEU A 120 45.78 28.02 52.08
CA LEU A 120 45.87 29.48 52.04
C LEU A 120 46.28 30.02 53.42
N SER A 121 47.41 30.71 53.46
CA SER A 121 47.86 31.48 54.63
C SER A 121 48.36 32.86 54.17
N TYR A 122 48.95 33.63 55.08
CA TYR A 122 49.67 34.85 54.77
C TYR A 122 50.88 34.98 55.67
N ARG A 123 51.81 35.82 55.24
CA ARG A 123 52.99 36.18 56.01
C ARG A 123 53.13 37.67 56.16
N VAL A 124 53.80 38.03 57.24
CA VAL A 124 54.19 39.39 57.57
C VAL A 124 55.71 39.44 57.61
N LYS A 125 56.30 40.33 56.80
CA LYS A 125 57.73 40.59 56.80
C LYS A 125 58.02 41.99 57.32
N TYR A 126 58.81 42.08 58.39
CA TYR A 126 59.31 43.32 58.96
C TYR A 126 60.83 43.34 58.89
N VAL A 127 61.39 44.14 57.97
CA VAL A 127 62.83 44.14 57.66
C VAL A 127 63.26 42.73 57.18
N GLU A 128 64.01 41.96 57.97
CA GLU A 128 64.40 40.58 57.66
C GLU A 128 63.64 39.53 58.49
N ASP A 129 62.79 39.95 59.42
CA ASP A 129 62.00 39.05 60.26
C ASP A 129 60.70 38.67 59.54
N ILE A 130 60.43 37.36 59.47
CA ILE A 130 59.28 36.79 58.76
C ILE A 130 58.45 36.00 59.77
N ALA A 131 57.17 36.35 59.84
CA ALA A 131 56.18 35.64 60.64
C ALA A 131 55.03 35.18 59.75
N ASP A 132 54.85 33.86 59.67
CA ASP A 132 53.79 33.22 58.90
C ASP A 132 52.60 32.93 59.82
N PHE A 133 51.37 33.07 59.31
CA PHE A 133 50.19 32.67 60.06
C PHE A 133 50.09 31.14 60.09
N HIS A 134 50.11 30.55 61.29
CA HIS A 134 50.32 29.10 61.47
C HIS A 134 49.08 28.23 61.28
N THR A 135 47.90 28.81 61.02
CA THR A 135 46.64 28.06 60.83
C THR A 135 46.08 28.30 59.43
N PRO A 136 46.65 27.70 58.38
CA PRO A 136 46.17 27.89 57.01
C PRO A 136 44.70 27.43 56.85
N VAL A 137 43.97 28.08 55.94
CA VAL A 137 42.63 27.66 55.51
C VAL A 137 42.77 26.74 54.32
N GLN A 138 42.10 25.59 54.36
CA GLN A 138 42.05 24.69 53.21
C GLN A 138 41.02 25.21 52.20
N ILE A 139 41.46 25.39 50.95
CA ILE A 139 40.65 25.74 49.78
C ILE A 139 40.65 24.55 48.84
N ILE A 140 39.48 24.19 48.31
CA ILE A 140 39.35 23.09 47.36
C ILE A 140 39.14 23.65 45.94
N ILE A 141 40.05 23.28 45.03
CA ILE A 141 39.88 23.50 43.60
C ILE A 141 39.42 22.18 42.98
N ASP A 142 38.18 22.16 42.50
CA ASP A 142 37.53 20.98 41.93
C ASP A 142 37.37 21.18 40.42
N LYS A 143 37.98 20.28 39.64
CA LYS A 143 37.95 20.31 38.16
C LYS A 143 37.48 18.99 37.58
N THR A 144 37.19 18.00 38.43
CA THR A 144 36.72 16.68 38.00
C THR A 144 35.24 16.79 37.69
N ALA A 145 34.85 16.35 36.48
CA ALA A 145 33.43 16.26 36.14
C ALA A 145 32.73 15.16 36.98
N PRO A 146 31.42 15.29 37.23
CA PRO A 146 30.62 14.25 37.86
C PRO A 146 30.84 12.87 37.24
N ASN A 147 30.68 11.81 38.05
CA ASN A 147 30.86 10.41 37.63
C ASN A 147 32.27 10.13 37.06
N LYS A 148 33.26 10.90 37.48
CA LYS A 148 34.64 10.90 36.94
C LYS A 148 34.67 10.97 35.41
N ASP A 149 33.73 11.73 34.83
CA ASP A 149 33.53 11.88 33.38
C ASP A 149 33.19 10.58 32.63
N ALA A 150 32.80 9.51 33.34
CA ALA A 150 32.32 8.30 32.71
C ALA A 150 30.89 8.51 32.17
N GLN A 151 30.60 7.91 31.02
CA GLN A 151 29.27 7.98 30.42
C GLN A 151 28.23 7.34 31.35
N ALA A 152 27.21 8.11 31.71
CA ALA A 152 26.16 7.66 32.62
C ALA A 152 25.17 6.71 31.92
N ALA A 153 24.56 5.80 32.68
CA ALA A 153 23.57 4.85 32.17
C ALA A 153 22.27 5.56 31.72
N ALA A 154 21.49 4.93 30.86
CA ALA A 154 20.24 5.49 30.36
C ALA A 154 19.19 5.69 31.47
N ILE A 155 18.30 6.68 31.28
CA ILE A 155 17.10 6.85 32.13
C ILE A 155 16.28 5.57 32.15
N ILE A 156 15.71 5.29 33.32
CA ILE A 156 14.82 4.16 33.56
C ILE A 156 13.39 4.68 33.54
N LEU A 157 12.58 4.10 32.65
CA LEU A 157 11.14 4.33 32.62
C LEU A 157 10.44 3.42 33.63
N PRO A 158 9.24 3.83 34.10
CA PRO A 158 8.38 2.98 34.90
C PRO A 158 8.00 1.66 34.17
N PRO A 159 7.68 0.58 34.90
CA PRO A 159 7.36 -0.73 34.30
C PRO A 159 6.24 -0.70 33.25
N GLU A 160 5.27 0.19 33.38
CA GLU A 160 4.16 0.36 32.43
C GLU A 160 4.61 0.89 31.05
N TYR A 161 5.83 1.41 30.93
CA TYR A 161 6.46 1.83 29.67
C TYR A 161 7.60 0.89 29.25
N ALA A 162 7.60 -0.38 29.67
CA ALA A 162 8.64 -1.36 29.31
C ALA A 162 8.76 -1.58 27.78
N ASP A 163 7.67 -1.35 27.03
CA ASP A 163 7.64 -1.35 25.56
C ASP A 163 8.25 -0.09 24.93
N LYS A 164 8.65 0.89 25.74
CA LYS A 164 9.23 2.19 25.35
C LYS A 164 8.27 3.05 24.51
N ARG A 165 6.96 2.88 24.69
CA ARG A 165 5.92 3.63 23.97
C ARG A 165 5.18 4.57 24.90
N ILE A 166 5.14 5.85 24.53
CA ILE A 166 4.40 6.87 25.25
C ILE A 166 3.19 7.24 24.39
N THR A 167 2.03 6.65 24.69
CA THR A 167 0.80 6.85 23.90
C THR A 167 -0.10 7.92 24.53
N ILE A 168 -0.97 8.54 23.74
CA ILE A 168 -1.93 9.54 24.24
C ILE A 168 -2.85 8.97 25.31
N GLU A 169 -3.27 7.71 25.20
CA GLU A 169 -4.15 7.06 26.20
C GLU A 169 -3.43 6.90 27.54
N ARG A 170 -2.14 6.55 27.52
CA ARG A 170 -1.32 6.50 28.74
C ARG A 170 -1.14 7.89 29.36
N LEU A 171 -0.98 8.91 28.53
CA LEU A 171 -0.86 10.30 28.99
C LEU A 171 -2.17 10.90 29.49
N ASP A 172 -3.32 10.47 28.95
CA ASP A 172 -4.64 10.85 29.43
C ASP A 172 -4.96 10.19 30.77
N ALA A 173 -4.54 8.92 30.95
CA ALA A 173 -4.67 8.21 32.22
C ALA A 173 -3.71 8.76 33.29
N ASN A 174 -2.47 9.08 32.91
CA ASN A 174 -1.47 9.69 33.78
C ASN A 174 -0.67 10.77 33.02
N PRO A 175 -0.89 12.07 33.30
CA PRO A 175 -0.24 13.16 32.57
C PRO A 175 1.25 13.35 32.92
N LEU A 176 1.80 12.53 33.83
CA LEU A 176 3.17 12.58 34.29
C LEU A 176 3.85 11.23 34.05
N VAL A 177 5.00 11.24 33.38
CA VAL A 177 5.86 10.07 33.21
C VAL A 177 7.10 10.25 34.10
N PRO A 178 7.17 9.58 35.26
CA PRO A 178 8.31 9.74 36.16
C PRO A 178 9.56 9.08 35.57
N LEU A 179 10.60 9.86 35.31
CA LEU A 179 11.88 9.41 34.76
C LEU A 179 12.86 9.18 35.90
N THR A 180 13.32 7.94 36.08
CA THR A 180 14.33 7.63 37.11
C THR A 180 15.73 7.76 36.55
N ILE A 181 16.56 8.58 37.20
CA ILE A 181 17.95 8.81 36.84
C ILE A 181 18.82 7.79 37.61
N PRO A 182 19.61 6.95 36.93
CA PRO A 182 20.54 6.03 37.60
C PRO A 182 21.56 6.78 38.47
N GLN A 183 21.79 6.26 39.67
CA GLN A 183 22.77 6.81 40.61
C GLN A 183 24.21 6.43 40.24
N HIS A 184 25.15 7.27 40.63
CA HIS A 184 26.60 7.02 40.57
C HIS A 184 27.25 7.25 41.93
N THR A 185 28.39 6.61 42.17
CA THR A 185 29.00 6.45 43.52
C THR A 185 29.70 7.69 44.07
N ASP A 186 30.03 8.66 43.24
CA ASP A 186 30.72 9.92 43.58
C ASP A 186 29.77 11.14 43.58
N ARG A 187 28.46 10.90 43.62
CA ARG A 187 27.43 11.93 43.75
C ARG A 187 27.60 12.68 45.09
N LYS A 188 27.47 14.00 45.05
CA LYS A 188 27.50 14.87 46.24
C LYS A 188 26.27 15.76 46.34
N THR A 189 26.00 16.24 47.55
CA THR A 189 24.96 17.24 47.81
C THR A 189 25.14 18.45 46.90
N GLY A 190 24.09 18.83 46.17
CA GLY A 190 24.07 19.98 45.26
C GLY A 190 24.40 19.66 43.79
N ASP A 191 24.79 18.43 43.45
CA ASP A 191 24.95 18.01 42.06
C ASP A 191 23.60 18.02 41.32
N VAL A 192 23.60 18.46 40.07
CA VAL A 192 22.39 18.64 39.25
C VAL A 192 22.39 17.68 38.06
N ALA A 193 21.29 16.96 37.87
CA ALA A 193 21.02 16.22 36.64
C ALA A 193 19.96 16.94 35.81
N GLY A 194 20.35 17.53 34.67
CA GLY A 194 19.42 18.13 33.72
C GLY A 194 18.92 17.10 32.71
N VAL A 195 17.61 16.94 32.57
CA VAL A 195 16.95 15.97 31.69
C VAL A 195 16.46 16.65 30.42
N PHE A 196 16.64 15.97 29.28
CA PHE A 196 16.32 16.47 27.96
C PHE A 196 15.60 15.42 27.11
N MET A 197 14.77 15.87 26.17
CA MET A 197 14.07 15.02 25.21
C MET A 197 14.03 15.65 23.82
N GLY A 198 14.22 14.85 22.76
CA GLY A 198 14.14 15.34 21.38
C GLY A 198 14.25 14.24 20.33
N PRO A 199 14.17 14.55 19.04
CA PRO A 199 14.42 13.56 17.96
C PRO A 199 15.89 13.13 17.87
N SER A 200 16.81 13.97 18.35
CA SER A 200 18.26 13.76 18.40
C SER A 200 18.88 14.69 19.45
N TYR A 201 20.20 14.62 19.63
CA TYR A 201 20.95 15.63 20.37
C TYR A 201 21.05 16.95 19.55
N PRO A 202 21.00 18.14 20.19
CA PRO A 202 20.51 18.38 21.54
C PRO A 202 18.97 18.33 21.61
N GLY A 203 18.44 17.78 22.72
CA GLY A 203 17.02 17.78 23.03
C GLY A 203 16.55 19.05 23.74
N SER A 204 15.24 19.21 23.87
CA SER A 204 14.61 20.26 24.68
C SER A 204 14.73 19.92 26.17
N PHE A 205 14.98 20.93 27.00
CA PHE A 205 15.04 20.77 28.46
C PHE A 205 13.67 20.39 29.03
N ILE A 206 13.64 19.33 29.84
CA ILE A 206 12.43 18.82 30.50
C ILE A 206 12.37 19.29 31.95
N GLY A 207 13.48 19.18 32.66
CA GLY A 207 13.57 19.50 34.06
C GLY A 207 14.91 19.08 34.62
N SER A 208 15.12 19.33 35.90
CA SER A 208 16.34 18.90 36.58
C SER A 208 16.02 18.35 37.96
N TYR A 209 16.94 17.53 38.44
CA TYR A 209 16.98 17.10 39.83
C TYR A 209 18.24 17.66 40.48
N VAL A 210 18.09 18.32 41.63
CA VAL A 210 19.21 18.79 42.45
C VAL A 210 19.35 17.82 43.62
N THR A 211 20.55 17.24 43.77
CA THR A 211 20.86 16.26 44.81
C THR A 211 20.71 16.90 46.19
N PRO A 212 19.73 16.48 47.02
CA PRO A 212 19.48 17.13 48.31
C PRO A 212 20.48 16.70 49.39
N ASP A 213 21.07 15.51 49.24
CA ASP A 213 22.03 14.88 50.14
C ASP A 213 22.87 13.81 49.41
N ASP A 214 23.90 13.28 50.07
CA ASP A 214 24.73 12.16 49.60
C ASP A 214 24.13 10.78 49.89
N SER A 215 22.80 10.68 50.10
CA SER A 215 22.10 9.42 50.41
C SER A 215 21.98 8.50 49.17
N ASP A 216 21.18 7.44 49.22
CA ASP A 216 20.81 6.62 48.05
C ASP A 216 19.36 6.90 47.59
N SER A 217 18.83 8.11 47.85
CA SER A 217 17.46 8.46 47.47
C SER A 217 17.26 8.47 45.94
N ALA A 218 16.16 7.86 45.48
CA ALA A 218 15.80 7.79 44.07
C ALA A 218 15.63 9.18 43.47
N MET A 219 16.19 9.37 42.27
CA MET A 219 16.19 10.63 41.56
C MET A 219 15.18 10.59 40.43
N THR A 220 14.11 11.36 40.56
CA THR A 220 13.01 11.36 39.59
C THR A 220 12.78 12.75 39.03
N VAL A 221 12.60 12.83 37.72
CA VAL A 221 12.11 14.02 37.02
C VAL A 221 10.85 13.65 36.26
N ASP A 222 9.77 14.39 36.47
CA ASP A 222 8.51 14.12 35.78
C ASP A 222 8.52 14.73 34.38
N LEU A 223 8.37 13.88 33.36
CA LEU A 223 8.10 14.31 32.00
C LEU A 223 6.60 14.56 31.84
N GLN A 224 6.21 15.81 31.61
CA GLN A 224 4.81 16.22 31.55
C GLN A 224 4.21 15.99 30.16
N LYS A 225 2.92 15.64 30.12
CA LYS A 225 2.13 15.50 28.88
C LYS A 225 2.33 16.68 27.92
N LEU A 226 2.22 17.92 28.40
CA LEU A 226 2.38 19.12 27.58
C LEU A 226 3.77 19.20 26.92
N GLN A 227 4.82 18.76 27.60
CA GLN A 227 6.18 18.74 27.06
C GLN A 227 6.31 17.69 25.95
N ILE A 228 5.66 16.54 26.10
CA ILE A 228 5.61 15.48 25.10
C ILE A 228 4.82 15.93 23.87
N GLU A 229 3.67 16.57 24.07
CA GLU A 229 2.83 17.10 22.98
C GLU A 229 3.57 18.15 22.17
N ASN A 230 4.26 19.09 22.84
CA ASN A 230 5.12 20.07 22.17
C ASN A 230 6.28 19.42 21.42
N GLY A 231 6.78 18.29 21.93
CA GLY A 231 7.82 17.48 21.31
C GLY A 231 7.39 16.74 20.04
N ARG A 232 6.09 16.73 19.70
CA ARG A 232 5.46 16.02 18.57
C ARG A 232 5.59 14.49 18.62
N GLU A 233 4.72 13.81 17.89
CA GLU A 233 4.71 12.35 17.69
C GLU A 233 5.97 11.85 16.94
N GLY A 234 6.29 10.55 17.12
CA GLY A 234 7.37 9.84 16.45
C GLY A 234 8.49 9.34 17.38
N LYS A 235 9.60 8.89 16.78
CA LYS A 235 10.78 8.41 17.52
C LYS A 235 11.47 9.57 18.26
N ARG A 236 11.82 9.35 19.52
CA ARG A 236 12.47 10.33 20.40
C ARG A 236 13.56 9.66 21.24
N ILE A 237 14.51 10.46 21.69
CA ILE A 237 15.50 10.10 22.70
C ILE A 237 15.25 10.91 23.97
N ILE A 238 15.47 10.28 25.13
CA ILE A 238 15.49 10.92 26.45
C ILE A 238 16.87 10.67 27.07
N TYR A 239 17.51 11.72 27.58
CA TYR A 239 18.83 11.64 28.20
C TYR A 239 18.99 12.69 29.30
N TYR A 240 20.05 12.58 30.10
CA TYR A 240 20.41 13.60 31.08
C TYR A 240 21.90 13.94 31.04
N GLN A 241 22.24 15.09 31.61
CA GLN A 241 23.62 15.54 31.78
C GLN A 241 23.84 15.99 33.23
N TRP A 242 24.94 15.53 33.81
CA TRP A 242 25.35 15.87 35.16
C TRP A 242 26.19 17.14 35.20
N ILE A 243 25.95 17.95 36.23
CA ILE A 243 26.69 19.15 36.56
C ILE A 243 26.99 19.11 38.06
N ASP A 244 28.27 19.17 38.45
CA ASP A 244 28.60 19.24 39.88
C ASP A 244 28.22 20.61 40.47
N ARG A 245 28.27 20.71 41.80
CA ARG A 245 28.01 21.96 42.51
C ARG A 245 28.97 23.11 42.16
N VAL A 246 30.17 22.80 41.65
CA VAL A 246 31.19 23.78 41.25
C VAL A 246 30.97 24.30 39.83
N GLY A 247 30.18 23.59 39.01
CA GLY A 247 29.85 23.90 37.62
C GLY A 247 30.61 23.06 36.58
N ASN A 248 31.25 21.96 36.96
CA ASN A 248 31.82 21.01 36.01
C ASN A 248 30.71 20.15 35.41
N GLU A 249 30.59 20.19 34.08
CA GLU A 249 29.64 19.38 33.33
C GLU A 249 30.33 18.11 32.85
N ALA A 250 29.63 16.97 32.88
CA ALA A 250 30.11 15.75 32.22
C ALA A 250 30.27 16.00 30.71
N GLN A 251 31.37 15.53 30.12
CA GLN A 251 31.66 15.70 28.69
C GLN A 251 30.66 14.95 27.81
N GLN A 252 30.15 13.81 28.30
CA GLN A 252 29.18 12.99 27.61
C GLN A 252 27.85 12.99 28.34
N PRO A 253 26.73 13.23 27.65
CA PRO A 253 25.41 12.92 28.18
C PRO A 253 25.27 11.42 28.47
N SER A 254 24.26 11.06 29.26
CA SER A 254 23.89 9.67 29.48
C SER A 254 23.65 8.94 28.16
N VAL A 255 23.77 7.60 28.18
CA VAL A 255 23.28 6.76 27.08
C VAL A 255 21.81 7.14 26.79
N PRO A 256 21.44 7.42 25.53
CA PRO A 256 20.08 7.86 25.22
C PRO A 256 19.09 6.71 25.33
N LEU A 257 17.97 6.96 26.00
CA LEU A 257 16.82 6.07 25.98
C LEU A 257 15.97 6.37 24.75
N ASN A 258 15.87 5.40 23.84
CA ASN A 258 14.99 5.50 22.67
C ASN A 258 13.55 5.16 23.06
N VAL A 259 12.61 6.04 22.69
CA VAL A 259 11.16 5.86 22.90
C VAL A 259 10.40 6.20 21.62
N VAL A 260 9.17 5.71 21.52
CA VAL A 260 8.21 6.11 20.48
C VAL A 260 7.07 6.85 21.15
N VAL A 261 6.86 8.10 20.75
CA VAL A 261 5.72 8.91 21.21
C VAL A 261 4.61 8.76 20.19
N GLU A 262 3.40 8.44 20.64
CA GLU A 262 2.23 8.20 19.79
C GLU A 262 1.05 9.04 20.29
N LEU A 263 0.82 10.19 19.65
CA LEU A 263 -0.18 11.16 20.12
C LEU A 263 -1.52 11.03 19.39
N THR A 264 -1.52 10.33 18.26
CA THR A 264 -2.75 9.99 17.55
C THR A 264 -3.42 8.82 18.27
N ALA A 265 -4.64 9.04 18.78
CA ALA A 265 -5.42 8.04 19.51
C ALA A 265 -5.57 6.74 18.71
N ALA A 266 -5.49 5.60 19.40
CA ALA A 266 -5.56 4.28 18.80
C ALA A 266 -6.83 4.10 17.93
N PRO A 267 -6.74 3.34 16.81
CA PRO A 267 -7.91 2.90 16.06
C PRO A 267 -8.94 2.28 16.99
N ALA A 268 -10.17 2.79 16.95
CA ALA A 268 -11.26 2.33 17.79
C ALA A 268 -12.54 2.15 16.95
N ASN A 269 -13.51 1.41 17.48
CA ASN A 269 -14.83 1.23 16.85
C ASN A 269 -14.73 0.72 15.39
N LEU A 270 -13.84 -0.27 15.17
CA LEU A 270 -13.69 -0.96 13.89
C LEU A 270 -15.04 -1.50 13.43
N LYS A 271 -15.32 -1.34 12.13
CA LYS A 271 -16.62 -1.65 11.53
C LYS A 271 -16.64 -3.07 11.01
N PRO A 272 -17.78 -3.77 11.09
CA PRO A 272 -17.88 -5.11 10.54
C PRO A 272 -17.62 -5.08 9.03
N LEU A 273 -16.91 -6.09 8.54
CA LEU A 273 -16.78 -6.35 7.11
C LEU A 273 -18.03 -7.09 6.59
N SER A 274 -18.20 -7.12 5.27
CA SER A 274 -19.19 -7.95 4.59
C SER A 274 -18.54 -8.75 3.46
N VAL A 275 -19.16 -9.88 3.11
CA VAL A 275 -18.80 -10.71 1.96
C VAL A 275 -20.07 -10.83 1.10
N PRO A 276 -20.30 -9.91 0.15
CA PRO A 276 -21.56 -9.80 -0.58
C PRO A 276 -21.96 -11.10 -1.31
N GLU A 277 -20.98 -11.84 -1.82
CA GLU A 277 -21.18 -13.10 -2.53
C GLU A 277 -21.51 -14.28 -1.61
N ALA A 278 -21.45 -14.09 -0.28
CA ALA A 278 -21.80 -15.08 0.74
C ALA A 278 -22.93 -14.57 1.66
N PRO A 279 -24.15 -14.33 1.13
CA PRO A 279 -25.25 -13.79 1.91
C PRO A 279 -25.72 -14.77 2.99
N ALA A 280 -26.28 -14.22 4.07
CA ALA A 280 -27.00 -14.98 5.07
C ALA A 280 -28.23 -15.69 4.46
N PRO A 281 -28.71 -16.81 5.04
CA PRO A 281 -28.22 -17.45 6.26
C PRO A 281 -27.07 -18.42 6.05
N ASP A 282 -26.84 -18.88 4.82
CA ASP A 282 -25.91 -19.99 4.56
C ASP A 282 -24.45 -19.54 4.45
N HIS A 283 -24.22 -18.26 4.12
CA HIS A 283 -22.89 -17.68 3.92
C HIS A 283 -22.02 -18.50 2.98
N LEU A 284 -22.62 -19.12 1.97
CA LEU A 284 -21.96 -20.08 1.09
C LEU A 284 -21.32 -19.40 -0.12
N ILE A 285 -20.05 -19.71 -0.35
CA ILE A 285 -19.31 -19.41 -1.57
C ILE A 285 -19.18 -20.69 -2.39
N THR A 286 -19.72 -20.64 -3.60
CA THR A 286 -19.56 -21.68 -4.63
C THR A 286 -18.55 -21.24 -5.68
N ILE A 287 -18.34 -22.06 -6.73
CA ILE A 287 -17.39 -21.69 -7.79
C ILE A 287 -17.86 -20.45 -8.56
N LYS A 288 -19.17 -20.27 -8.76
CA LYS A 288 -19.74 -19.11 -9.46
C LYS A 288 -19.47 -17.80 -8.72
N ASP A 289 -19.33 -17.88 -7.40
CA ASP A 289 -19.10 -16.77 -6.49
C ASP A 289 -17.60 -16.50 -6.33
N ALA A 290 -16.78 -17.57 -6.40
CA ALA A 290 -15.35 -17.50 -6.15
C ALA A 290 -14.50 -17.10 -7.36
N PHE A 291 -15.01 -17.31 -8.58
CA PHE A 291 -14.28 -17.00 -9.82
C PHE A 291 -14.77 -15.70 -10.47
N PRO A 292 -13.87 -14.78 -10.85
CA PRO A 292 -12.41 -14.86 -10.72
C PRO A 292 -11.90 -14.47 -9.32
N HIS A 293 -12.73 -13.82 -8.50
CA HIS A 293 -12.42 -13.40 -7.14
C HIS A 293 -13.71 -13.31 -6.30
N VAL A 294 -13.54 -13.26 -4.97
CA VAL A 294 -14.58 -12.93 -3.99
C VAL A 294 -14.31 -11.53 -3.46
N ALA A 295 -15.31 -10.65 -3.42
CA ALA A 295 -15.16 -9.34 -2.78
C ALA A 295 -15.34 -9.44 -1.26
N VAL A 296 -14.44 -8.77 -0.53
CA VAL A 296 -14.62 -8.49 0.90
C VAL A 296 -14.64 -6.98 1.10
N VAL A 297 -15.72 -6.47 1.70
CA VAL A 297 -15.98 -5.03 1.77
C VAL A 297 -15.99 -4.54 3.20
N ILE A 298 -15.25 -3.47 3.47
CA ILE A 298 -15.36 -2.66 4.69
C ILE A 298 -16.00 -1.34 4.27
N GLU A 299 -17.29 -1.19 4.54
CA GLU A 299 -18.11 -0.09 4.00
C GLU A 299 -17.75 1.27 4.62
N GLU A 300 -17.52 1.28 5.92
CA GLU A 300 -17.32 2.48 6.71
C GLU A 300 -15.96 2.50 7.40
N GLY A 301 -15.42 3.70 7.58
CA GLY A 301 -14.23 3.92 8.39
C GLY A 301 -14.48 3.72 9.89
N TYR A 302 -13.39 3.73 10.64
CA TYR A 302 -13.36 3.57 12.10
C TYR A 302 -12.97 4.88 12.79
N ASP A 303 -13.02 4.93 14.12
CA ASP A 303 -12.65 6.14 14.87
C ASP A 303 -11.12 6.28 14.99
N ASN A 304 -10.62 7.51 14.97
CA ASN A 304 -9.20 7.86 15.07
C ASN A 304 -8.32 7.32 13.92
N ILE A 305 -8.79 7.40 12.67
CA ILE A 305 -8.01 7.03 11.47
C ILE A 305 -6.72 7.86 11.40
N GLY A 306 -5.59 7.17 11.42
CA GLY A 306 -4.26 7.74 11.25
C GLY A 306 -3.83 7.74 9.78
N THR A 307 -2.95 8.67 9.39
CA THR A 307 -2.45 8.78 8.01
C THR A 307 -1.57 7.61 7.57
N GLU A 308 -0.99 6.88 8.53
CA GLU A 308 -0.14 5.71 8.30
C GLU A 308 -0.84 4.39 8.62
N ASP A 309 -2.16 4.41 8.84
CA ASP A 309 -2.90 3.19 9.11
C ASP A 309 -2.98 2.31 7.85
N GLU A 310 -2.64 1.04 8.02
CA GLU A 310 -2.77 0.01 7.00
C GLU A 310 -3.80 -1.03 7.43
N VAL A 311 -4.76 -1.35 6.56
CA VAL A 311 -5.75 -2.40 6.78
C VAL A 311 -5.21 -3.71 6.22
N SER A 312 -5.12 -4.73 7.07
CA SER A 312 -4.66 -6.07 6.75
C SER A 312 -5.83 -7.03 6.81
N LEU A 313 -6.30 -7.51 5.66
CA LEU A 313 -7.35 -8.52 5.58
C LEU A 313 -6.76 -9.93 5.59
N SER A 314 -7.45 -10.87 6.22
CA SER A 314 -7.18 -12.31 6.15
C SER A 314 -8.45 -13.03 5.71
N PHE A 315 -8.34 -13.83 4.66
CA PHE A 315 -9.39 -14.77 4.24
C PHE A 315 -8.90 -16.18 4.57
N ASP A 316 -9.53 -16.85 5.51
CA ASP A 316 -9.19 -18.23 5.90
C ASP A 316 -7.71 -18.43 6.27
N ASN A 317 -7.18 -17.52 7.09
CA ASN A 317 -5.76 -17.44 7.49
C ASN A 317 -4.79 -17.14 6.33
N ILE A 318 -5.30 -16.66 5.20
CA ILE A 318 -4.52 -16.21 4.05
C ILE A 318 -4.51 -14.68 4.05
N PRO A 319 -3.37 -14.05 4.41
CA PRO A 319 -3.27 -12.60 4.38
C PRO A 319 -3.36 -12.08 2.95
N GLN A 320 -4.07 -10.98 2.77
CA GLN A 320 -4.14 -10.25 1.51
C GLN A 320 -3.18 -9.05 1.53
N PRO A 321 -2.84 -8.48 0.37
CA PRO A 321 -2.07 -7.24 0.32
C PRO A 321 -2.74 -6.14 1.14
N ARG A 322 -1.97 -5.48 2.01
CA ARG A 322 -2.48 -4.38 2.85
C ARG A 322 -2.89 -3.19 1.99
N LYS A 323 -3.89 -2.45 2.44
CA LYS A 323 -4.35 -1.19 1.83
C LYS A 323 -4.22 -0.06 2.83
N ARG A 324 -3.97 1.17 2.39
CA ARG A 324 -3.88 2.30 3.32
C ARG A 324 -5.28 2.79 3.65
N ALA A 325 -5.55 3.08 4.92
CA ALA A 325 -6.83 3.69 5.30
C ALA A 325 -7.03 5.07 4.63
N SER A 326 -5.93 5.74 4.23
CA SER A 326 -5.95 6.97 3.44
C SER A 326 -6.53 6.81 2.04
N ASP A 327 -6.62 5.59 1.51
CA ASP A 327 -7.20 5.32 0.18
C ASP A 327 -8.73 5.47 0.20
N GLY A 328 -9.34 5.52 1.39
CA GLY A 328 -10.75 5.77 1.60
C GLY A 328 -11.60 4.51 1.79
N PHE A 329 -12.88 4.75 2.06
CA PHE A 329 -13.93 3.74 2.22
C PHE A 329 -15.08 4.03 1.23
N PRO A 330 -15.77 3.01 0.68
CA PRO A 330 -15.65 1.59 1.01
C PRO A 330 -14.32 0.99 0.55
N MET A 331 -13.72 0.15 1.41
CA MET A 331 -12.48 -0.54 1.11
C MET A 331 -12.80 -1.97 0.66
N ILE A 332 -12.53 -2.27 -0.60
CA ILE A 332 -12.85 -3.56 -1.23
C ILE A 332 -11.57 -4.37 -1.39
N PHE A 333 -11.53 -5.62 -0.93
CA PHE A 333 -10.47 -6.57 -1.19
C PHE A 333 -10.95 -7.66 -2.14
N ASP A 334 -10.33 -7.77 -3.32
CA ASP A 334 -10.61 -8.84 -4.28
C ASP A 334 -9.77 -10.06 -3.92
N ILE A 335 -10.38 -11.07 -3.32
CA ILE A 335 -9.73 -12.32 -2.93
C ILE A 335 -9.64 -13.22 -4.16
N PRO A 336 -8.44 -13.47 -4.73
CA PRO A 336 -8.33 -14.26 -5.94
C PRO A 336 -8.84 -15.69 -5.72
N TYR A 337 -9.45 -16.30 -6.74
CA TYR A 337 -9.91 -17.70 -6.67
C TYR A 337 -8.83 -18.66 -6.14
N ALA A 338 -7.56 -18.44 -6.51
CA ALA A 338 -6.41 -19.21 -6.01
C ALA A 338 -6.24 -19.17 -4.48
N HIS A 339 -6.58 -18.06 -3.83
CA HIS A 339 -6.59 -17.96 -2.37
C HIS A 339 -7.82 -18.68 -1.78
N VAL A 340 -9.00 -18.50 -2.38
CA VAL A 340 -10.24 -19.15 -1.90
C VAL A 340 -10.12 -20.67 -1.94
N LYS A 341 -9.54 -21.25 -2.99
CA LYS A 341 -9.38 -22.72 -3.11
C LYS A 341 -8.19 -23.33 -2.36
N ARG A 342 -7.30 -22.50 -1.78
CA ARG A 342 -5.99 -22.96 -1.24
C ARG A 342 -6.11 -24.04 -0.17
N ASN A 343 -7.14 -23.96 0.66
CA ASN A 343 -7.37 -24.91 1.76
C ASN A 343 -8.34 -26.05 1.38
N GLY A 344 -8.49 -26.31 0.08
CA GLY A 344 -9.30 -27.41 -0.45
C GLY A 344 -10.60 -26.95 -1.10
N LEU A 345 -11.14 -27.83 -1.94
CA LEU A 345 -12.37 -27.62 -2.70
C LEU A 345 -13.63 -28.13 -1.97
N GLY A 346 -13.47 -29.01 -0.99
CA GLY A 346 -14.59 -29.59 -0.24
C GLY A 346 -15.32 -28.59 0.67
N PRO A 347 -16.50 -28.96 1.20
CA PRO A 347 -17.25 -28.14 2.15
C PRO A 347 -16.42 -27.81 3.37
N ARG A 348 -16.28 -26.53 3.70
CA ARG A 348 -15.48 -26.07 4.84
C ARG A 348 -15.95 -24.70 5.34
N ALA A 349 -15.78 -24.46 6.64
CA ALA A 349 -15.91 -23.12 7.20
C ALA A 349 -14.59 -22.35 7.02
N ALA A 350 -14.70 -21.12 6.57
CA ALA A 350 -13.66 -20.12 6.46
C ALA A 350 -14.00 -18.95 7.39
N ALA A 351 -12.97 -18.32 7.96
CA ALA A 351 -13.12 -17.09 8.73
C ALA A 351 -12.52 -15.93 7.94
N VAL A 352 -13.28 -14.84 7.79
CA VAL A 352 -12.81 -13.59 7.19
C VAL A 352 -12.70 -12.55 8.29
N GLY A 353 -11.54 -11.94 8.42
CA GLY A 353 -11.28 -10.92 9.45
C GLY A 353 -10.27 -9.91 8.96
N TYR A 354 -10.17 -8.79 9.67
CA TYR A 354 -9.16 -7.78 9.36
C TYR A 354 -8.61 -7.15 10.63
N SER A 355 -7.43 -6.56 10.51
CA SER A 355 -6.85 -5.69 11.53
C SER A 355 -6.33 -4.41 10.92
N VAL A 356 -6.39 -3.33 11.70
CA VAL A 356 -5.72 -2.07 11.39
C VAL A 356 -4.34 -2.11 12.01
N TRP A 357 -3.33 -1.76 11.21
CA TRP A 357 -1.95 -1.68 11.62
C TRP A 357 -1.51 -0.23 11.65
N ARG A 358 -1.06 0.26 12.81
CA ARG A 358 -0.36 1.54 12.93
C ARG A 358 1.10 1.28 13.27
N GLY A 359 1.96 1.43 12.28
CA GLY A 359 3.37 1.04 12.39
C GLY A 359 3.52 -0.45 12.66
N THR A 360 3.92 -0.82 13.88
CA THR A 360 4.10 -2.23 14.30
C THR A 360 2.97 -2.75 15.16
N GLN A 361 2.00 -1.90 15.51
CA GLN A 361 0.89 -2.28 16.38
C GLN A 361 -0.31 -2.74 15.57
N GLU A 362 -0.83 -3.90 15.96
CA GLU A 362 -2.06 -4.45 15.43
C GLU A 362 -3.26 -4.07 16.32
N TYR A 363 -4.35 -3.67 15.68
CA TYR A 363 -5.67 -3.42 16.25
C TYR A 363 -6.68 -4.28 15.50
N PRO A 364 -7.00 -5.49 16.00
CA PRO A 364 -7.90 -6.42 15.32
C PRO A 364 -9.37 -6.00 15.45
N GLU A 365 -10.15 -6.18 14.38
CA GLU A 365 -11.59 -6.30 14.51
C GLU A 365 -11.89 -7.69 15.12
N LEU A 366 -12.76 -7.73 16.13
CA LEU A 366 -12.90 -8.89 17.01
C LEU A 366 -14.01 -9.87 16.58
N THR A 367 -14.76 -9.52 15.54
CA THR A 367 -15.95 -10.24 15.06
C THR A 367 -15.73 -10.73 13.63
N PRO A 368 -14.93 -11.80 13.43
CA PRO A 368 -14.73 -12.36 12.10
C PRO A 368 -16.07 -12.81 11.50
N VAL A 369 -16.23 -12.59 10.20
CA VAL A 369 -17.41 -13.04 9.45
C VAL A 369 -17.20 -14.51 9.06
N PRO A 370 -18.11 -15.42 9.48
CA PRO A 370 -18.06 -16.80 9.05
C PRO A 370 -18.51 -16.90 7.59
N VAL A 371 -17.79 -17.67 6.80
CA VAL A 371 -18.11 -17.97 5.40
C VAL A 371 -17.98 -19.47 5.20
N ASN A 372 -18.97 -20.10 4.60
CA ASN A 372 -18.88 -21.48 4.15
C ASN A 372 -18.37 -21.52 2.72
N VAL A 373 -17.49 -22.45 2.40
CA VAL A 373 -16.91 -22.62 1.06
C VAL A 373 -17.16 -24.05 0.62
N ASP A 374 -17.76 -24.23 -0.56
CA ASP A 374 -17.88 -25.53 -1.23
C ASP A 374 -17.65 -25.35 -2.73
N LEU A 375 -16.44 -25.67 -3.16
CA LEU A 375 -15.95 -25.53 -4.52
C LEU A 375 -15.83 -26.90 -5.21
N ARG A 376 -16.53 -27.93 -4.71
CA ARG A 376 -16.55 -29.23 -5.36
C ARG A 376 -17.13 -29.09 -6.76
N ARG A 377 -16.61 -29.89 -7.68
CA ARG A 377 -17.03 -29.94 -9.08
C ARG A 377 -17.05 -31.41 -9.50
N PRO A 378 -18.08 -31.89 -10.22
CA PRO A 378 -18.11 -33.26 -10.71
C PRO A 378 -17.14 -33.45 -11.88
N GLY A 379 -16.71 -34.68 -12.13
CA GLY A 379 -15.70 -34.96 -13.14
C GLY A 379 -14.27 -34.58 -12.72
N THR A 380 -13.30 -34.99 -13.54
CA THR A 380 -11.91 -34.59 -13.42
C THR A 380 -11.76 -33.07 -13.47
N LEU A 381 -10.98 -32.50 -12.55
CA LEU A 381 -10.80 -31.05 -12.40
C LEU A 381 -9.98 -30.43 -13.54
N PRO A 382 -10.21 -29.15 -13.90
CA PRO A 382 -9.40 -28.44 -14.88
C PRO A 382 -7.97 -28.15 -14.39
N PRO A 383 -7.01 -27.92 -15.30
CA PRO A 383 -5.68 -27.45 -14.92
C PRO A 383 -5.73 -26.06 -14.27
N ASP A 384 -4.70 -25.75 -13.46
CA ASP A 384 -4.52 -24.47 -12.80
C ASP A 384 -3.42 -23.65 -13.51
N PRO A 385 -3.65 -22.41 -13.96
CA PRO A 385 -4.89 -21.63 -13.88
C PRO A 385 -5.99 -22.14 -14.84
N GLU A 386 -7.23 -22.03 -14.37
CA GLU A 386 -8.42 -22.39 -15.14
C GLU A 386 -8.72 -21.34 -16.23
N ASN A 387 -9.23 -21.80 -17.38
CA ASN A 387 -9.74 -20.95 -18.46
C ASN A 387 -11.18 -21.38 -18.83
N PRO A 388 -12.21 -20.76 -18.21
CA PRO A 388 -13.61 -21.12 -18.46
C PRO A 388 -14.07 -20.96 -19.92
N ASP A 389 -13.47 -20.02 -20.66
CA ASP A 389 -13.81 -19.76 -22.07
C ASP A 389 -13.39 -20.90 -23.00
N THR A 390 -12.38 -21.68 -22.60
CA THR A 390 -11.94 -22.86 -23.36
C THR A 390 -12.70 -24.12 -22.95
N GLY A 391 -13.09 -24.21 -21.68
CA GLY A 391 -13.57 -25.44 -21.05
C GLY A 391 -12.42 -26.27 -20.49
N ASN A 392 -12.75 -27.40 -19.87
CA ASN A 392 -11.81 -28.26 -19.18
C ASN A 392 -11.12 -29.24 -20.17
N PRO A 393 -9.80 -29.10 -20.42
CA PRO A 393 -9.04 -29.97 -21.32
C PRO A 393 -8.76 -31.37 -20.76
N ASN A 394 -8.99 -31.61 -19.46
CA ASN A 394 -8.82 -32.93 -18.85
C ASN A 394 -10.04 -33.83 -19.08
N LEU A 395 -11.19 -33.27 -19.47
CA LEU A 395 -12.37 -34.03 -19.86
C LEU A 395 -12.27 -34.48 -21.32
N ALA A 396 -12.81 -35.66 -21.63
CA ALA A 396 -12.88 -36.16 -23.00
C ALA A 396 -13.67 -35.19 -23.89
N GLN A 397 -13.15 -34.84 -25.06
CA GLN A 397 -13.86 -33.96 -25.99
C GLN A 397 -15.07 -34.67 -26.61
N VAL A 398 -16.13 -33.93 -26.91
CA VAL A 398 -17.25 -34.44 -27.71
C VAL A 398 -16.83 -34.68 -29.16
N SER A 399 -17.23 -35.82 -29.71
CA SER A 399 -17.15 -36.15 -31.13
C SER A 399 -18.54 -36.13 -31.72
N VAL A 400 -18.74 -35.36 -32.79
CA VAL A 400 -20.06 -35.19 -33.44
C VAL A 400 -20.03 -35.82 -34.82
N GLN A 401 -21.07 -36.58 -35.13
CA GLN A 401 -21.22 -37.32 -36.38
C GLN A 401 -22.65 -37.14 -36.93
N ALA A 402 -22.76 -36.72 -38.18
CA ALA A 402 -24.03 -36.66 -38.88
C ALA A 402 -24.47 -38.05 -39.37
N ALA A 403 -25.75 -38.19 -39.76
CA ALA A 403 -26.33 -39.45 -40.18
C ALA A 403 -25.79 -39.96 -41.52
N VAL A 404 -25.53 -39.05 -42.48
CA VAL A 404 -25.12 -39.38 -43.85
C VAL A 404 -23.71 -38.87 -44.15
N THR A 405 -23.38 -37.63 -43.77
CA THR A 405 -22.05 -37.05 -44.01
C THR A 405 -20.98 -37.78 -43.22
N THR A 406 -19.99 -38.38 -43.89
CA THR A 406 -18.92 -39.17 -43.23
C THR A 406 -17.79 -38.33 -42.64
N GLU A 407 -17.72 -37.04 -42.99
CA GLU A 407 -16.73 -36.12 -42.43
C GLU A 407 -17.17 -35.74 -41.00
N PRO A 408 -16.33 -35.97 -39.97
CA PRO A 408 -16.72 -35.73 -38.58
C PRO A 408 -16.85 -34.23 -38.30
N ASN A 409 -17.75 -33.87 -37.38
CA ASN A 409 -18.07 -32.49 -36.98
C ASN A 409 -18.65 -31.64 -38.12
N LYS A 410 -19.37 -32.28 -39.04
CA LYS A 410 -19.97 -31.62 -40.19
C LYS A 410 -21.35 -32.17 -40.48
N PHE A 411 -22.30 -31.28 -40.70
CA PHE A 411 -23.62 -31.58 -41.25
C PHE A 411 -23.76 -30.84 -42.57
N GLU A 412 -24.18 -31.55 -43.60
CA GLU A 412 -24.42 -31.04 -44.95
C GLU A 412 -25.90 -31.20 -45.33
N LEU A 413 -26.33 -30.62 -46.46
CA LEU A 413 -27.74 -30.67 -46.88
C LEU A 413 -28.30 -32.09 -46.99
N VAL A 414 -27.45 -33.08 -47.26
CA VAL A 414 -27.83 -34.50 -47.30
C VAL A 414 -28.28 -35.04 -45.94
N ASP A 415 -27.92 -34.36 -44.84
CA ASP A 415 -28.33 -34.69 -43.48
C ASP A 415 -29.63 -33.96 -43.06
N ALA A 416 -30.23 -33.16 -43.96
CA ALA A 416 -31.46 -32.44 -43.66
C ALA A 416 -32.58 -33.41 -43.24
N GLY A 417 -33.19 -33.14 -42.07
CA GLY A 417 -34.24 -33.98 -41.50
C GLY A 417 -33.73 -35.27 -40.83
N GLN A 418 -32.42 -35.45 -40.69
CA GLN A 418 -31.82 -36.59 -39.97
C GLN A 418 -31.20 -36.13 -38.64
N ASP A 419 -31.31 -36.99 -37.62
CA ASP A 419 -30.69 -36.75 -36.32
C ASP A 419 -29.18 -36.96 -36.39
N GLY A 420 -28.43 -36.14 -35.67
CA GLY A 420 -27.00 -36.34 -35.44
C GLY A 420 -26.73 -37.17 -34.19
N THR A 421 -25.50 -37.64 -34.06
CA THR A 421 -25.01 -38.26 -32.82
C THR A 421 -23.82 -37.48 -32.28
N ALA A 422 -23.82 -37.20 -30.99
CA ALA A 422 -22.65 -36.75 -30.25
C ALA A 422 -22.22 -37.85 -29.28
N THR A 423 -20.91 -38.10 -29.19
CA THR A 423 -20.35 -39.11 -28.31
C THR A 423 -19.21 -38.53 -27.49
N THR A 424 -19.12 -38.97 -26.25
CA THR A 424 -17.94 -38.77 -25.39
C THR A 424 -17.75 -40.02 -24.53
N ALA A 425 -16.83 -39.98 -23.58
CA ALA A 425 -16.58 -41.07 -22.64
C ALA A 425 -16.99 -40.65 -21.23
N ILE A 426 -17.45 -41.61 -20.43
CA ILE A 426 -17.63 -41.41 -19.01
C ILE A 426 -16.27 -41.10 -18.36
N ASP A 427 -16.27 -40.14 -17.45
CA ASP A 427 -15.07 -39.71 -16.74
C ASP A 427 -14.65 -40.77 -15.70
N ASP A 428 -13.35 -40.89 -15.45
CA ASP A 428 -12.82 -41.78 -14.42
C ASP A 428 -13.17 -41.27 -13.01
N VAL A 429 -13.25 -39.95 -12.84
CA VAL A 429 -13.77 -39.31 -11.63
C VAL A 429 -15.26 -39.04 -11.80
N ARG A 430 -16.09 -39.99 -11.36
CA ARG A 430 -17.56 -39.89 -11.43
C ARG A 430 -18.23 -40.22 -10.12
N GLU A 431 -19.38 -39.61 -9.88
CA GLU A 431 -20.29 -39.93 -8.79
C GLU A 431 -21.68 -40.31 -9.31
N ASN A 432 -22.39 -41.16 -8.55
CA ASN A 432 -23.78 -41.47 -8.86
C ASN A 432 -24.62 -40.17 -8.84
N GLY A 433 -25.40 -39.97 -9.89
CA GLY A 433 -26.18 -38.74 -10.07
C GLY A 433 -25.45 -37.63 -10.82
N ASP A 434 -24.19 -37.82 -11.26
CA ASP A 434 -23.57 -36.94 -12.24
C ASP A 434 -24.41 -36.89 -13.53
N ILE A 435 -24.57 -35.69 -14.08
CA ILE A 435 -25.42 -35.43 -15.24
C ILE A 435 -24.54 -34.83 -16.33
N TYR A 436 -24.44 -35.53 -17.46
CA TYR A 436 -23.85 -34.99 -18.67
C TYR A 436 -24.98 -34.38 -19.52
N GLN A 437 -24.88 -33.08 -19.81
CA GLN A 437 -25.82 -32.37 -20.69
C GLN A 437 -25.06 -31.84 -21.90
N LEU A 438 -25.52 -32.18 -23.11
CA LEU A 438 -24.94 -31.66 -24.35
C LEU A 438 -25.45 -30.24 -24.64
N PHE A 439 -24.57 -29.37 -25.11
CA PHE A 439 -24.85 -28.03 -25.60
C PHE A 439 -24.31 -27.86 -27.01
N MET A 440 -25.09 -27.20 -27.87
CA MET A 440 -24.69 -26.83 -29.23
C MET A 440 -25.08 -25.37 -29.47
N GLY A 441 -24.12 -24.55 -29.91
CA GLY A 441 -24.36 -23.11 -30.11
C GLY A 441 -24.69 -22.36 -28.82
N GLY A 442 -24.27 -22.88 -27.67
CA GLY A 442 -24.61 -22.33 -26.35
C GLY A 442 -26.00 -22.71 -25.82
N VAL A 443 -26.77 -23.52 -26.56
CA VAL A 443 -28.10 -23.97 -26.16
C VAL A 443 -28.06 -25.44 -25.77
N ALA A 444 -28.68 -25.79 -24.64
CA ALA A 444 -28.82 -27.18 -24.22
C ALA A 444 -29.63 -27.97 -25.25
N VAL A 445 -29.07 -29.07 -25.75
CA VAL A 445 -29.72 -29.91 -26.74
C VAL A 445 -30.86 -30.69 -26.04
N PRO A 446 -32.12 -30.55 -26.48
CA PRO A 446 -33.26 -31.18 -25.81
C PRO A 446 -33.13 -32.71 -25.79
N GLY A 447 -33.28 -33.31 -24.60
CA GLY A 447 -33.20 -34.76 -24.42
C GLY A 447 -31.79 -35.35 -24.49
N ALA A 448 -30.77 -34.56 -24.83
CA ALA A 448 -29.37 -34.98 -24.86
C ALA A 448 -28.74 -34.92 -23.46
N ARG A 449 -29.27 -35.74 -22.56
CA ARG A 449 -28.88 -35.84 -21.17
C ARG A 449 -28.57 -37.28 -20.81
N TYR A 450 -27.47 -37.51 -20.11
CA TYR A 450 -27.09 -38.80 -19.53
C TYR A 450 -26.92 -38.63 -18.01
N VAL A 451 -27.39 -39.61 -17.23
CA VAL A 451 -27.29 -39.60 -15.76
C VAL A 451 -26.52 -40.84 -15.35
N VAL A 452 -25.43 -40.63 -14.62
CA VAL A 452 -24.59 -41.70 -14.08
C VAL A 452 -25.37 -42.43 -12.99
N ASP A 453 -25.51 -43.74 -13.11
CA ASP A 453 -26.24 -44.57 -12.13
C ASP A 453 -25.33 -45.49 -11.29
N GLY A 454 -24.04 -45.55 -11.63
CA GLY A 454 -23.01 -46.33 -10.94
C GLY A 454 -22.76 -47.71 -11.56
N SER A 455 -23.43 -48.04 -12.67
CA SER A 455 -23.15 -49.27 -13.45
C SER A 455 -22.02 -49.11 -14.48
N GLU A 456 -21.59 -47.87 -14.74
CA GLU A 456 -20.63 -47.51 -15.78
C GLU A 456 -19.18 -47.86 -15.41
N SER A 457 -18.42 -48.35 -16.40
CA SER A 457 -16.98 -48.59 -16.35
C SER A 457 -16.20 -47.44 -16.99
N ASP A 458 -14.94 -47.27 -16.63
CA ASP A 458 -14.09 -46.19 -17.16
C ASP A 458 -14.03 -46.25 -18.69
N GLY A 459 -14.30 -45.12 -19.35
CA GLY A 459 -14.29 -45.04 -20.81
C GLY A 459 -15.56 -45.52 -21.52
N ASP A 460 -16.59 -45.97 -20.79
CA ASP A 460 -17.89 -46.28 -21.37
C ASP A 460 -18.43 -45.08 -22.18
N PRO A 461 -19.01 -45.31 -23.37
CA PRO A 461 -19.44 -44.23 -24.23
C PRO A 461 -20.70 -43.56 -23.67
N VAL A 462 -20.66 -42.23 -23.53
CA VAL A 462 -21.86 -41.41 -23.34
C VAL A 462 -22.34 -40.95 -24.71
N ILE A 463 -23.53 -41.41 -25.10
CA ILE A 463 -24.10 -41.18 -26.43
C ILE A 463 -25.31 -40.25 -26.33
N PHE A 464 -25.29 -39.18 -27.10
CA PHE A 464 -26.38 -38.21 -27.22
C PHE A 464 -26.94 -38.21 -28.64
N THR A 465 -28.26 -38.09 -28.74
CA THR A 465 -28.93 -37.75 -30.00
C THR A 465 -29.03 -36.24 -30.12
N ILE A 466 -28.68 -35.69 -31.29
CA ILE A 466 -28.88 -34.29 -31.65
C ILE A 466 -30.10 -34.24 -32.58
N PRO A 467 -31.29 -33.82 -32.10
CA PRO A 467 -32.50 -33.87 -32.90
C PRO A 467 -32.41 -32.96 -34.12
N HIS A 468 -32.84 -33.44 -35.28
CA HIS A 468 -32.88 -32.67 -36.52
C HIS A 468 -33.72 -31.39 -36.35
N ALA A 469 -34.83 -31.48 -35.63
CA ALA A 469 -35.71 -30.34 -35.36
C ALA A 469 -35.01 -29.23 -34.56
N PHE A 470 -34.10 -29.60 -33.65
CA PHE A 470 -33.28 -28.64 -32.92
C PHE A 470 -32.29 -27.94 -33.86
N MET A 471 -31.58 -28.69 -34.71
CA MET A 471 -30.65 -28.11 -35.68
C MET A 471 -31.37 -27.21 -36.69
N THR A 472 -32.52 -27.64 -37.22
CA THR A 472 -33.32 -26.82 -38.16
C THR A 472 -33.78 -25.52 -37.51
N ALA A 473 -34.17 -25.55 -36.23
CA ALA A 473 -34.58 -24.36 -35.50
C ALA A 473 -33.41 -23.38 -35.23
N GLN A 474 -32.20 -23.89 -35.03
CA GLN A 474 -30.98 -23.08 -34.88
C GLN A 474 -30.48 -22.51 -36.21
N GLY A 475 -30.79 -23.18 -37.33
CA GLY A 475 -30.34 -22.79 -38.67
C GLY A 475 -28.90 -23.18 -38.97
N ASN A 476 -28.39 -22.70 -40.11
CA ASN A 476 -27.02 -22.96 -40.53
C ASN A 476 -26.02 -22.17 -39.66
N ASN A 477 -24.94 -22.82 -39.25
CA ASN A 477 -23.86 -22.19 -38.50
C ASN A 477 -22.53 -22.89 -38.85
N PRO A 478 -21.58 -22.19 -39.51
CA PRO A 478 -20.32 -22.80 -39.92
C PRO A 478 -19.38 -23.16 -38.75
N ASP A 479 -19.64 -22.65 -37.54
CA ASP A 479 -18.78 -22.80 -36.36
C ASP A 479 -19.61 -23.00 -35.06
N ALA A 480 -20.63 -23.86 -35.11
CA ALA A 480 -21.42 -24.18 -33.93
C ALA A 480 -20.52 -24.81 -32.86
N LYS A 481 -20.40 -24.16 -31.69
CA LYS A 481 -19.62 -24.69 -30.56
C LYS A 481 -20.41 -25.76 -29.84
N VAL A 482 -19.91 -26.99 -29.85
CA VAL A 482 -20.51 -28.15 -29.18
C VAL A 482 -19.64 -28.60 -28.02
N HIS A 483 -20.24 -28.82 -26.86
CA HIS A 483 -19.59 -29.34 -25.66
C HIS A 483 -20.63 -30.04 -24.78
N TYR A 484 -20.20 -30.73 -23.74
CA TYR A 484 -21.10 -31.12 -22.65
C TYR A 484 -20.65 -30.48 -21.35
N GLU A 485 -21.56 -30.43 -20.39
CA GLU A 485 -21.27 -30.09 -19.01
C GLU A 485 -21.62 -31.26 -18.11
N ILE A 486 -20.74 -31.54 -17.14
CA ILE A 486 -21.05 -32.44 -16.03
C ILE A 486 -21.54 -31.59 -14.87
N THR A 487 -22.71 -31.93 -14.30
CA THR A 487 -23.27 -31.30 -13.09
C THR A 487 -23.70 -32.38 -12.11
N ASN A 488 -23.71 -32.07 -10.81
CA ASN A 488 -24.26 -33.00 -9.81
C ASN A 488 -25.19 -32.28 -8.83
N PRO A 489 -26.48 -32.65 -8.74
CA PRO A 489 -27.45 -31.95 -7.90
C PRO A 489 -27.20 -32.07 -6.39
N LEU A 490 -26.26 -32.92 -5.96
CA LEU A 490 -25.84 -33.06 -4.55
C LEU A 490 -24.75 -32.06 -4.15
N ILE A 491 -24.21 -31.28 -5.12
CA ILE A 491 -23.24 -30.22 -4.91
C ILE A 491 -23.94 -28.86 -5.08
N PRO A 492 -23.60 -27.83 -4.29
CA PRO A 492 -24.16 -26.49 -4.45
C PRO A 492 -24.06 -25.97 -5.89
N ASP A 493 -25.17 -25.41 -6.39
CA ASP A 493 -25.34 -24.93 -7.77
C ASP A 493 -25.03 -25.95 -8.88
N GLY A 494 -24.84 -27.23 -8.54
CA GLY A 494 -24.37 -28.27 -9.45
C GLY A 494 -22.92 -28.13 -9.91
N ASN A 495 -22.31 -26.94 -9.74
CA ASN A 495 -20.97 -26.51 -10.12
C ASN A 495 -20.53 -27.12 -11.47
N PRO A 496 -21.05 -26.63 -12.62
CA PRO A 496 -20.82 -27.25 -13.92
C PRO A 496 -19.34 -27.38 -14.27
N ASN A 497 -18.97 -28.53 -14.83
CA ASN A 497 -17.67 -28.82 -15.41
C ASN A 497 -17.80 -29.00 -16.92
N SER A 498 -17.55 -27.93 -17.68
CA SER A 498 -17.72 -27.94 -19.13
C SER A 498 -16.52 -28.59 -19.83
N SER A 499 -16.76 -29.48 -20.80
CA SER A 499 -15.69 -30.01 -21.67
C SER A 499 -15.15 -28.93 -22.61
N VAL A 500 -14.03 -29.21 -23.28
CA VAL A 500 -13.54 -28.34 -24.36
C VAL A 500 -14.59 -28.20 -25.47
N ARG A 501 -14.78 -26.97 -25.93
CA ARG A 501 -15.70 -26.64 -27.03
C ARG A 501 -15.15 -27.11 -28.37
N ARG A 502 -15.92 -27.96 -29.07
CA ARG A 502 -15.64 -28.47 -30.42
C ARG A 502 -16.36 -27.60 -31.46
N SER A 503 -15.66 -27.19 -32.51
CA SER A 503 -16.27 -26.55 -33.67
C SER A 503 -16.96 -27.59 -34.55
N VAL A 504 -18.24 -27.36 -34.86
CA VAL A 504 -19.05 -28.17 -35.77
C VAL A 504 -19.64 -27.28 -36.85
N SER A 505 -19.45 -27.64 -38.12
CA SER A 505 -20.06 -26.93 -39.24
C SER A 505 -21.44 -27.52 -39.52
N VAL A 506 -22.48 -26.69 -39.44
CA VAL A 506 -23.88 -27.10 -39.66
C VAL A 506 -24.43 -26.37 -40.88
N TYR A 507 -24.75 -27.13 -41.93
CA TYR A 507 -25.39 -26.62 -43.13
C TYR A 507 -26.47 -27.59 -43.60
N ILE A 508 -27.68 -27.45 -43.07
CA ILE A 508 -28.80 -28.38 -43.30
C ILE A 508 -30.07 -27.70 -43.79
N VAL A 509 -30.10 -26.36 -43.80
CA VAL A 509 -31.18 -25.56 -44.37
C VAL A 509 -30.67 -25.02 -45.70
N ALA A 510 -31.33 -25.37 -46.81
CA ALA A 510 -30.95 -24.82 -48.11
C ALA A 510 -31.13 -23.30 -48.11
N VAL A 511 -30.13 -22.58 -48.60
CA VAL A 511 -30.21 -21.14 -48.81
C VAL A 511 -30.78 -20.90 -50.20
N THR A 512 -31.82 -20.09 -50.32
CA THR A 512 -32.41 -19.73 -51.61
C THR A 512 -32.17 -18.25 -51.89
N LEU A 513 -31.45 -17.94 -52.96
CA LEU A 513 -31.23 -16.56 -53.40
C LEU A 513 -32.36 -16.10 -54.34
N PRO A 514 -32.80 -14.83 -54.28
CA PRO A 514 -33.81 -14.30 -55.19
C PRO A 514 -33.44 -14.47 -56.67
N THR A 515 -34.30 -15.08 -57.47
CA THR A 515 -34.05 -15.30 -58.90
C THR A 515 -33.96 -13.96 -59.67
N PRO A 516 -32.91 -13.71 -60.46
CA PRO A 516 -32.86 -12.55 -61.34
C PRO A 516 -33.88 -12.70 -62.46
N LYS A 517 -34.52 -11.62 -62.88
CA LYS A 517 -35.53 -11.64 -63.95
C LYS A 517 -35.23 -10.63 -65.04
N ILE A 518 -35.15 -11.09 -66.28
CA ILE A 518 -35.08 -10.23 -67.46
C ILE A 518 -36.46 -9.62 -67.70
N ASN A 519 -36.52 -8.29 -67.79
CA ASN A 519 -37.76 -7.57 -68.00
C ASN A 519 -38.05 -7.31 -69.47
N PHE A 520 -39.32 -7.00 -69.75
CA PHE A 520 -39.81 -6.62 -71.08
C PHE A 520 -39.63 -7.69 -72.16
N THR A 521 -39.52 -8.94 -71.75
CA THR A 521 -39.57 -10.11 -72.61
C THR A 521 -40.94 -10.25 -73.27
N VAL A 522 -40.99 -10.99 -74.37
CA VAL A 522 -42.20 -11.28 -75.14
C VAL A 522 -42.50 -12.77 -75.02
N MET A 523 -43.70 -13.12 -74.58
CA MET A 523 -44.16 -14.51 -74.62
C MET A 523 -44.72 -14.81 -75.99
N ASP A 524 -44.21 -15.84 -76.66
CA ASP A 524 -44.79 -16.38 -77.88
C ASP A 524 -44.76 -17.91 -77.87
N SER A 525 -45.89 -18.53 -78.20
CA SER A 525 -46.03 -19.99 -78.32
C SER A 525 -45.54 -20.83 -77.12
N GLY A 526 -45.45 -20.23 -75.93
CA GLY A 526 -45.00 -20.88 -74.68
C GLY A 526 -43.56 -20.57 -74.29
N ASP A 527 -42.78 -19.94 -75.17
CA ASP A 527 -41.39 -19.54 -74.90
C ASP A 527 -41.30 -18.04 -74.57
N GLU A 528 -40.34 -17.69 -73.71
CA GLU A 528 -40.05 -16.31 -73.32
C GLU A 528 -38.88 -15.76 -74.15
N PHE A 529 -39.12 -14.69 -74.90
CA PHE A 529 -38.16 -14.11 -75.82
C PHE A 529 -37.62 -12.77 -75.34
N LEU A 530 -36.30 -12.63 -75.31
CA LEU A 530 -35.58 -11.37 -75.28
C LEU A 530 -35.29 -10.92 -76.72
N THR A 531 -36.07 -9.97 -77.23
CA THR A 531 -35.95 -9.50 -78.63
C THR A 531 -35.48 -8.05 -78.69
N CYS A 532 -35.28 -7.52 -79.90
CA CYS A 532 -34.97 -6.09 -80.09
C CYS A 532 -35.99 -5.13 -79.41
N SER A 533 -37.26 -5.52 -79.25
CA SER A 533 -38.28 -4.68 -78.59
C SER A 533 -38.18 -4.69 -77.06
N SER A 534 -37.44 -5.65 -76.50
CA SER A 534 -37.20 -5.79 -75.07
C SER A 534 -36.10 -4.85 -74.57
N LEU A 535 -35.24 -4.35 -75.46
CA LEU A 535 -34.13 -3.45 -75.13
C LEU A 535 -34.62 -2.08 -74.65
N ARG A 536 -33.88 -1.46 -73.75
CA ARG A 536 -34.13 -0.11 -73.23
C ARG A 536 -32.89 0.75 -73.36
N SER A 537 -33.09 2.02 -73.68
CA SER A 537 -32.01 3.02 -73.66
C SER A 537 -31.89 3.57 -72.25
N VAL A 538 -30.77 3.33 -71.59
CA VAL A 538 -30.48 3.77 -70.22
C VAL A 538 -29.29 4.72 -70.24
N ALA A 539 -29.46 5.91 -69.66
CA ALA A 539 -28.42 6.94 -69.64
C ALA A 539 -27.13 6.40 -68.99
N GLY A 540 -26.01 6.51 -69.70
CA GLY A 540 -24.71 6.01 -69.26
C GLY A 540 -24.47 4.50 -69.43
N GLN A 541 -25.49 3.72 -69.79
CA GLN A 541 -25.39 2.26 -70.03
C GLN A 541 -25.63 1.87 -71.50
N GLY A 542 -26.17 2.80 -72.31
CA GLY A 542 -26.51 2.53 -73.70
C GLY A 542 -27.79 1.69 -73.82
N HIS A 543 -27.82 0.80 -74.80
CA HIS A 543 -28.96 -0.07 -75.04
C HIS A 543 -28.74 -1.43 -74.37
N VAL A 544 -29.67 -1.78 -73.49
CA VAL A 544 -29.49 -2.88 -72.54
C VAL A 544 -30.75 -3.71 -72.40
N ALA A 545 -30.60 -4.98 -72.01
CA ALA A 545 -31.69 -5.70 -71.35
C ALA A 545 -31.69 -5.37 -69.86
N VAL A 546 -32.88 -5.10 -69.30
CA VAL A 546 -33.05 -4.69 -67.90
C VAL A 546 -33.34 -5.92 -67.05
N VAL A 547 -32.48 -6.21 -66.08
CA VAL A 547 -32.63 -7.36 -65.19
C VAL A 547 -32.93 -6.85 -63.79
N THR A 548 -34.00 -7.33 -63.18
CA THR A 548 -34.35 -7.01 -61.79
C THR A 548 -34.14 -8.22 -60.89
N VAL A 549 -33.59 -7.99 -59.71
CA VAL A 549 -33.50 -8.99 -58.64
C VAL A 549 -34.35 -8.50 -57.47
N PRO A 550 -35.33 -9.30 -57.00
CA PRO A 550 -36.09 -8.96 -55.80
C PRO A 550 -35.18 -8.82 -54.59
N GLY A 551 -35.51 -7.88 -53.68
CA GLY A 551 -34.88 -7.80 -52.37
C GLY A 551 -35.47 -8.83 -51.40
N GLY A 552 -34.89 -8.91 -50.21
CA GLY A 552 -35.27 -9.84 -49.16
C GLY A 552 -34.13 -10.77 -48.74
N GLU A 553 -34.36 -11.52 -47.67
CA GLU A 553 -33.41 -12.51 -47.15
C GLU A 553 -32.99 -13.51 -48.25
N PRO A 554 -31.72 -13.92 -48.33
CA PRO A 554 -30.61 -13.61 -47.40
C PRO A 554 -29.74 -12.40 -47.84
N LEU A 555 -30.24 -11.51 -48.70
CA LEU A 555 -29.45 -10.39 -49.20
C LEU A 555 -29.18 -9.36 -48.08
N ALA A 556 -27.94 -8.88 -48.00
CA ALA A 556 -27.49 -7.94 -46.97
C ALA A 556 -26.81 -6.69 -47.57
N PRO A 557 -26.75 -5.57 -46.84
CA PRO A 557 -26.01 -4.38 -47.28
C PRO A 557 -24.55 -4.71 -47.60
N GLY A 558 -24.03 -4.21 -48.73
CA GLY A 558 -22.64 -4.43 -49.13
C GLY A 558 -22.34 -5.83 -49.64
N LEU A 559 -23.34 -6.72 -49.73
CA LEU A 559 -23.16 -8.06 -50.28
C LEU A 559 -22.68 -7.98 -51.73
N LYS A 560 -21.67 -8.77 -52.05
CA LYS A 560 -21.09 -8.89 -53.38
C LYS A 560 -21.75 -10.04 -54.12
N LEU A 561 -22.34 -9.73 -55.27
CA LEU A 561 -23.00 -10.68 -56.16
C LEU A 561 -22.20 -10.81 -57.46
N GLN A 562 -21.87 -12.04 -57.84
CA GLN A 562 -21.17 -12.34 -59.08
C GLN A 562 -22.18 -12.90 -60.09
N PHE A 563 -22.54 -12.11 -61.09
CA PHE A 563 -23.45 -12.51 -62.15
C PHE A 563 -22.71 -13.22 -63.29
N SER A 564 -23.38 -14.20 -63.88
CA SER A 564 -22.98 -14.84 -65.13
C SER A 564 -24.15 -14.78 -66.11
N TRP A 565 -23.87 -14.32 -67.33
CA TRP A 565 -24.78 -14.45 -68.47
C TRP A 565 -24.19 -15.45 -69.44
N ASP A 566 -24.84 -16.60 -69.56
CA ASP A 566 -24.45 -17.70 -70.42
C ASP A 566 -25.30 -17.67 -71.70
N GLY A 567 -24.65 -17.63 -72.88
CA GLY A 567 -25.32 -17.50 -74.17
C GLY A 567 -25.00 -18.65 -75.12
N VAL A 568 -25.99 -19.08 -75.91
CA VAL A 568 -25.81 -20.04 -77.00
C VAL A 568 -26.43 -19.44 -78.25
N GLY A 569 -25.60 -19.14 -79.26
CA GLY A 569 -26.07 -18.65 -80.56
C GLY A 569 -26.40 -19.80 -81.53
N TRP A 570 -26.87 -19.44 -82.72
CA TRP A 570 -27.14 -20.38 -83.81
C TRP A 570 -26.46 -19.93 -85.11
N ASP A 571 -25.61 -20.79 -85.69
CA ASP A 571 -24.87 -20.46 -86.92
C ASP A 571 -25.61 -20.84 -88.21
N GLY A 572 -26.80 -21.43 -88.08
CA GLY A 572 -27.59 -21.97 -89.19
C GLY A 572 -27.60 -23.50 -89.24
N THR A 573 -26.66 -24.17 -88.57
CA THR A 573 -26.51 -25.64 -88.60
C THR A 573 -26.45 -26.29 -87.21
N ALA A 574 -25.91 -25.60 -86.20
CA ALA A 574 -25.83 -26.10 -84.83
C ALA A 574 -25.86 -24.97 -83.79
N PRO A 575 -26.20 -25.28 -82.52
CA PRO A 575 -25.99 -24.34 -81.41
C PRO A 575 -24.50 -24.09 -81.19
N VAL A 576 -24.13 -22.83 -80.96
CA VAL A 576 -22.76 -22.38 -80.72
C VAL A 576 -22.69 -21.74 -79.32
N PRO A 577 -22.16 -22.45 -78.31
CA PRO A 577 -21.94 -21.88 -76.98
C PRO A 577 -20.97 -20.70 -77.06
N LEU A 578 -21.30 -19.63 -76.35
CA LEU A 578 -20.47 -18.45 -76.21
C LEU A 578 -19.78 -18.44 -74.83
N PRO A 579 -18.61 -17.78 -74.71
CA PRO A 579 -18.02 -17.52 -73.40
C PRO A 579 -19.02 -16.79 -72.48
N PRO A 580 -19.12 -17.16 -71.19
CA PRO A 580 -19.96 -16.45 -70.24
C PRO A 580 -19.55 -14.97 -70.16
N TYR A 581 -20.53 -14.09 -69.96
CA TYR A 581 -20.31 -12.67 -69.69
C TYR A 581 -20.44 -12.42 -68.17
N PRO A 582 -19.32 -12.35 -67.43
CA PRO A 582 -19.35 -12.11 -65.99
C PRO A 582 -19.42 -10.62 -65.69
N PHE A 583 -20.15 -10.26 -64.64
CA PHE A 583 -20.10 -8.93 -64.05
C PHE A 583 -20.46 -8.98 -62.57
N GLU A 584 -20.19 -7.88 -61.86
CA GLU A 584 -20.33 -7.81 -60.42
C GLU A 584 -21.33 -6.72 -60.01
N LYS A 585 -22.07 -6.99 -58.94
CA LYS A 585 -22.88 -5.99 -58.25
C LYS A 585 -22.61 -6.05 -56.75
N ILE A 586 -22.23 -4.91 -56.18
CA ILE A 586 -22.19 -4.71 -54.73
C ILE A 586 -23.48 -4.00 -54.32
N LEU A 587 -24.21 -4.56 -53.37
CA LEU A 587 -25.46 -3.97 -52.89
C LEU A 587 -25.20 -2.71 -52.08
N SER A 588 -25.97 -1.66 -52.35
CA SER A 588 -25.84 -0.33 -51.75
C SER A 588 -27.18 0.18 -51.25
N GLY A 589 -27.17 0.99 -50.18
CA GLY A 589 -28.41 1.51 -49.59
C GLY A 589 -29.43 0.40 -49.27
N ASN A 590 -30.67 0.60 -49.70
CA ASN A 590 -31.79 -0.34 -49.46
C ASN A 590 -31.95 -1.41 -50.55
N GLU A 591 -31.00 -1.56 -51.48
CA GLU A 591 -31.11 -2.54 -52.59
C GLU A 591 -31.33 -3.99 -52.10
N HIS A 592 -30.80 -4.33 -50.92
CA HIS A 592 -31.01 -5.64 -50.30
C HIS A 592 -32.45 -5.86 -49.81
N LEU A 593 -33.22 -4.81 -49.55
CA LEU A 593 -34.62 -4.88 -49.11
C LEU A 593 -35.59 -4.67 -50.27
N ASP A 594 -35.34 -3.62 -51.07
CA ASP A 594 -36.26 -3.17 -52.12
C ASP A 594 -36.07 -3.93 -53.44
N GLY A 595 -34.93 -4.62 -53.57
CA GLY A 595 -34.43 -5.16 -54.83
C GLY A 595 -33.63 -4.14 -55.61
N PHE A 596 -33.05 -4.58 -56.72
CA PHE A 596 -32.17 -3.75 -57.54
C PHE A 596 -32.22 -4.18 -59.00
N THR A 597 -31.65 -3.32 -59.84
CA THR A 597 -31.58 -3.52 -61.28
C THR A 597 -30.13 -3.62 -61.72
N VAL A 598 -29.84 -4.60 -62.57
CA VAL A 598 -28.60 -4.72 -63.34
C VAL A 598 -28.91 -4.72 -64.83
N TYR A 599 -27.89 -4.48 -65.65
CA TYR A 599 -28.06 -4.26 -67.08
C TYR A 599 -27.17 -5.18 -67.88
N LEU A 600 -27.74 -5.88 -68.87
CA LEU A 600 -26.97 -6.64 -69.85
C LEU A 600 -26.76 -5.78 -71.10
N PRO A 601 -25.52 -5.39 -71.43
CA PRO A 601 -25.22 -4.56 -72.59
C PRO A 601 -25.49 -5.28 -73.91
N TYR A 602 -26.17 -4.62 -74.85
CA TYR A 602 -26.50 -5.21 -76.15
C TYR A 602 -25.26 -5.68 -76.91
N ASP A 603 -24.29 -4.80 -77.17
CA ASP A 603 -23.13 -5.07 -78.03
C ASP A 603 -22.26 -6.25 -77.55
N THR A 604 -22.14 -6.44 -76.23
CA THR A 604 -21.20 -7.41 -75.65
C THR A 604 -21.85 -8.64 -75.05
N ALA A 605 -23.10 -8.55 -74.57
CA ALA A 605 -23.79 -9.69 -73.96
C ALA A 605 -24.87 -10.30 -74.87
N LEU A 606 -25.54 -9.51 -75.73
CA LEU A 606 -26.73 -9.97 -76.47
C LEU A 606 -26.48 -10.14 -77.98
N GLU A 607 -25.85 -9.15 -78.63
CA GLU A 607 -25.54 -9.17 -80.05
C GLU A 607 -24.73 -10.41 -80.48
N PRO A 608 -23.74 -10.90 -79.71
CA PRO A 608 -22.99 -12.10 -80.09
C PRO A 608 -23.86 -13.35 -80.24
N ILE A 609 -25.00 -13.44 -79.52
CA ILE A 609 -25.94 -14.56 -79.60
C ILE A 609 -26.66 -14.54 -80.95
N LYS A 610 -27.06 -13.35 -81.43
CA LYS A 610 -27.89 -13.08 -82.63
C LYS A 610 -29.28 -13.73 -82.59
N ASP A 611 -29.30 -15.04 -82.50
CA ASP A 611 -30.46 -15.92 -82.43
C ASP A 611 -30.08 -17.19 -81.67
N GLY A 612 -30.79 -17.53 -80.60
CA GLY A 612 -30.49 -18.67 -79.76
C GLY A 612 -31.07 -18.54 -78.35
N SER A 613 -30.33 -18.93 -77.32
CA SER A 613 -30.79 -18.90 -75.92
C SER A 613 -29.81 -18.19 -75.00
N GLY A 614 -30.31 -17.69 -73.87
CA GLY A 614 -29.49 -17.08 -72.83
C GLY A 614 -30.02 -17.38 -71.43
N SER A 615 -29.12 -17.46 -70.45
CA SER A 615 -29.42 -17.76 -69.06
C SER A 615 -28.65 -16.81 -68.15
N ILE A 616 -29.36 -16.12 -67.25
CA ILE A 616 -28.74 -15.26 -66.22
C ILE A 616 -28.91 -15.86 -64.84
N ARG A 617 -27.82 -15.89 -64.06
CA ARG A 617 -27.79 -16.25 -62.63
C ARG A 617 -26.72 -15.46 -61.90
N TYR A 618 -26.72 -15.52 -60.58
CA TYR A 618 -25.62 -15.00 -59.77
C TYR A 618 -25.26 -15.90 -58.60
N GLU A 619 -24.04 -15.73 -58.11
CA GLU A 619 -23.51 -16.39 -56.93
C GLU A 619 -23.15 -15.35 -55.86
N ALA A 620 -23.31 -15.72 -54.59
CA ALA A 620 -22.99 -14.90 -53.44
C ALA A 620 -22.49 -15.74 -52.27
N VAL A 621 -21.57 -15.19 -51.47
CA VAL A 621 -21.13 -15.85 -50.24
C VAL A 621 -22.13 -15.55 -49.12
N ILE A 622 -22.92 -16.55 -48.71
CA ILE A 622 -23.87 -16.46 -47.59
C ILE A 622 -23.38 -17.36 -46.46
N GLY A 623 -23.21 -16.81 -45.26
CA GLY A 623 -22.75 -17.59 -44.10
C GLY A 623 -21.40 -18.30 -44.30
N GLY A 624 -20.54 -17.77 -45.18
CA GLY A 624 -19.23 -18.34 -45.51
C GLY A 624 -19.23 -19.44 -46.56
N ARG A 625 -20.37 -19.69 -47.25
CA ARG A 625 -20.50 -20.64 -48.36
C ARG A 625 -20.95 -19.94 -49.63
N ASP A 626 -20.52 -20.45 -50.78
CA ASP A 626 -21.00 -19.99 -52.08
C ASP A 626 -22.41 -20.54 -52.34
N GLU A 627 -23.36 -19.63 -52.54
CA GLU A 627 -24.75 -19.92 -52.85
C GLU A 627 -25.09 -19.36 -54.23
N GLY A 628 -25.85 -20.11 -55.03
CA GLY A 628 -26.29 -19.72 -56.36
C GLY A 628 -27.78 -19.39 -56.41
N SER A 629 -28.16 -18.38 -57.19
CA SER A 629 -29.55 -18.16 -57.55
C SER A 629 -30.01 -19.20 -58.56
N ASP A 630 -31.32 -19.46 -58.58
CA ASP A 630 -31.92 -20.08 -59.76
C ASP A 630 -31.65 -19.21 -61.00
N PRO A 631 -31.44 -19.81 -62.18
CA PRO A 631 -31.28 -19.06 -63.41
C PRO A 631 -32.62 -18.56 -63.96
N HIS A 632 -32.57 -17.50 -64.77
CA HIS A 632 -33.66 -17.11 -65.66
C HIS A 632 -33.26 -17.29 -67.11
N GLU A 633 -33.92 -18.23 -67.77
CA GLU A 633 -33.63 -18.65 -69.13
C GLU A 633 -34.62 -18.01 -70.12
N VAL A 634 -34.09 -17.50 -71.24
CA VAL A 634 -34.89 -16.88 -72.31
C VAL A 634 -34.34 -17.27 -73.68
N GLN A 635 -35.19 -17.25 -74.70
CA GLN A 635 -34.76 -17.27 -76.09
C GLN A 635 -34.33 -15.86 -76.51
N VAL A 636 -33.19 -15.72 -77.16
CA VAL A 636 -32.59 -14.42 -77.52
C VAL A 636 -32.67 -14.24 -79.02
N VAL A 637 -33.37 -13.18 -79.46
CA VAL A 637 -33.41 -12.75 -80.86
C VAL A 637 -32.93 -11.31 -80.95
N ALA A 638 -31.61 -11.15 -80.98
CA ALA A 638 -30.90 -9.88 -81.03
C ALA A 638 -30.67 -9.40 -82.48
N ARG A 639 -31.66 -9.61 -83.35
CA ARG A 639 -31.62 -9.25 -84.77
C ARG A 639 -33.01 -8.92 -85.32
N THR A 640 -33.06 -8.15 -86.39
CA THR A 640 -34.29 -7.92 -87.17
C THR A 640 -34.65 -9.14 -88.02
N SER A 641 -35.89 -9.20 -88.51
CA SER A 641 -36.34 -10.20 -89.47
C SER A 641 -35.55 -10.20 -90.80
N ALA A 642 -34.91 -9.07 -91.14
CA ALA A 642 -34.00 -8.95 -92.28
C ALA A 642 -32.56 -9.39 -91.96
N GLY A 643 -32.28 -9.85 -90.74
CA GLY A 643 -30.95 -10.27 -90.27
C GLY A 643 -29.99 -9.13 -89.93
N ALA A 644 -30.43 -7.87 -90.00
CA ALA A 644 -29.65 -6.73 -89.54
C ALA A 644 -29.66 -6.64 -88.00
N VAL A 645 -28.66 -5.96 -87.43
CA VAL A 645 -28.60 -5.60 -86.00
C VAL A 645 -29.91 -4.95 -85.55
N CYS A 646 -30.25 -5.09 -84.27
CA CYS A 646 -31.43 -4.44 -83.73
C CYS A 646 -31.46 -2.94 -84.11
N PRO A 647 -32.63 -2.37 -84.46
CA PRO A 647 -32.78 -0.96 -84.78
C PRO A 647 -32.74 -0.20 -83.46
N VAL A 648 -31.52 -0.03 -82.98
CA VAL A 648 -31.15 0.61 -81.74
C VAL A 648 -31.08 2.13 -82.05
N PRO A 649 -31.99 2.97 -81.51
CA PRO A 649 -32.04 4.40 -81.84
C PRO A 649 -30.77 5.18 -81.47
#